data_AF-A0A182UL32-F1
#
_entry.id   AF-A0A182UL32-F1
#
_cell.length_a   1.000
_cell.length_b   1.000
_cell.length_c   1.000
_cell.angle_alpha   90.00
_cell.angle_beta   90.00
_cell.angle_gamma   90.00
#
_symmetry.space_group_name_H-M   'P 1'
#
loop_
_entity.id
_entity.type
_entity.pdbx_description
1 polymer ?
#
loop_
_entity_poly.entity_id
_entity_poly.type
_entity_poly.pdbx_seq_one_letter_code
_entity_poly.pdbx_strand_id
1 'polypeptide(L)'
;MVLVLPAQSVCNHRLKMTRTCWNPVVTILWLCALATVLCSAQTSIGASVVLDPQDVTVIVGERQSFFAKVRGMLSQDARLNLTTDHTDLVEIFPTSIVVSPGDGGFIDRVYEIVLLGLSPGQFDVDANVLPTGLIDDAAAFIRVTVANSQPIILISSVIGWIYFAAWTVSFWPQMIVNYRRQSVVGLSFDFLTLNLVGHSVYAAFNCALFWSGFIEQEYLDRNPRGLNPVLANDVAFSIHATIATLLTVTQCFIYERGEQKVSRIAWGIITVFIVVIIVAGVLVGTATFHWLDFLYVLSYIKLSVTLIKYVPQAVLNFRRKSTVGWSIENVLLDFTGGMLSMLQMLLNGYNYDDWASIFGDPTKFGLGLFSVMFDILFMVQHYVLYRNRANEKTLQEDSSTTTTTATSTTAQSNNTLLRVQFGPQDTTIIVGQAKNVTLRLHGPLSKPVTVNFTQTNATNDNAYVQVTPSTIAFTPPPSNFIDRSERVSLRGLRAGIFDLLAYLSPSSALVDQSQAFVRVTVAKSWSLISVSSVIGWTYFLAWTWSFWPQIWENRTRASVVGLSFDYLALNLLGHTMYAAFNCALFWNGSVQAEYLRRNPRGLIPVLANDVAFSLHAVFATGLIIVQCFFYERGQQKVSYTARAIMTVVALVVMISGVLVATGTYLWLDFFYNLSYIKLAITLVKYVPQAVLNYRRKSTVGWSIGNVLLDFTGGSFSMLQMLINGYNYDDWDSIFGDGAKFGLGLFSVLFDVLFIVQHYILYR
;
A
#
# COMPACT_ATOMS: atom_id res chain seq x y z
N MET A 1 53.56 -50.59 -1.15
CA MET A 1 54.32 -49.32 -1.22
C MET A 1 53.66 -48.46 -2.29
N VAL A 2 53.36 -47.19 -2.00
CA VAL A 2 52.80 -46.18 -2.92
C VAL A 2 51.36 -46.42 -3.41
N LEU A 3 50.70 -45.30 -3.76
CA LEU A 3 49.26 -45.08 -3.95
C LEU A 3 48.61 -45.85 -5.11
N VAL A 4 47.34 -46.23 -4.91
CA VAL A 4 46.28 -46.20 -5.94
C VAL A 4 44.99 -45.69 -5.27
N LEU A 5 44.29 -44.75 -5.90
CA LEU A 5 42.93 -44.32 -5.53
C LEU A 5 41.89 -45.09 -6.35
N PRO A 6 40.90 -45.76 -5.72
CA PRO A 6 39.68 -46.21 -6.38
C PRO A 6 38.47 -45.33 -6.02
N ALA A 7 37.51 -45.23 -6.94
CA ALA A 7 36.30 -44.42 -6.79
C ALA A 7 35.39 -44.86 -5.64
N GLN A 8 34.68 -43.90 -5.02
CA GLN A 8 33.52 -44.20 -4.18
C GLN A 8 32.23 -44.18 -4.99
N SER A 9 31.61 -45.35 -5.10
CA SER A 9 30.25 -45.51 -5.63
C SER A 9 29.20 -45.19 -4.56
N VAL A 10 28.02 -44.76 -5.01
CA VAL A 10 26.86 -44.46 -4.16
C VAL A 10 26.32 -45.73 -3.47
N CYS A 11 26.07 -45.67 -2.16
CA CYS A 11 24.97 -46.42 -1.56
C CYS A 11 24.44 -45.73 -0.28
N ASN A 12 23.15 -45.89 0.00
CA ASN A 12 22.46 -45.34 1.15
C ASN A 12 22.79 -46.08 2.45
N HIS A 13 22.79 -45.36 3.59
CA HIS A 13 22.18 -45.92 4.80
C HIS A 13 21.56 -44.84 5.71
N ARG A 14 20.34 -45.09 6.18
CA ARG A 14 19.68 -44.24 7.19
C ARG A 14 20.42 -44.33 8.52
N LEU A 15 20.68 -43.19 9.15
CA LEU A 15 21.12 -43.10 10.55
C LEU A 15 20.13 -42.26 11.39
N LYS A 16 19.95 -42.66 12.65
CA LYS A 16 18.97 -42.06 13.57
C LYS A 16 19.54 -40.76 14.15
N MET A 17 18.78 -39.66 14.06
CA MET A 17 19.09 -38.46 14.85
C MET A 17 18.79 -38.69 16.33
N THR A 18 19.83 -38.85 17.14
CA THR A 18 19.77 -38.67 18.60
C THR A 18 19.89 -37.18 18.93
N ARG A 19 19.21 -36.73 19.99
CA ARG A 19 19.30 -35.33 20.47
C ARG A 19 20.74 -34.95 20.81
N THR A 20 21.22 -33.86 20.22
CA THR A 20 22.41 -33.10 20.66
C THR A 20 22.03 -31.63 20.81
N CYS A 21 22.70 -30.92 21.72
CA CYS A 21 22.34 -29.55 22.08
C CYS A 21 22.68 -28.55 20.97
N TRP A 22 21.75 -27.62 20.70
CA TRP A 22 22.04 -26.44 19.88
C TRP A 22 23.12 -25.58 20.53
N ASN A 23 24.16 -25.24 19.77
CA ASN A 23 25.17 -24.27 20.16
C ASN A 23 25.21 -23.13 19.12
N PRO A 24 24.68 -21.92 19.43
CA PRO A 24 24.48 -20.86 18.44
C PRO A 24 25.80 -20.32 17.84
N VAL A 25 26.93 -20.52 18.50
CA VAL A 25 28.26 -20.08 18.01
C VAL A 25 28.64 -20.81 16.72
N VAL A 26 28.26 -22.09 16.58
CA VAL A 26 28.59 -22.89 15.38
C VAL A 26 27.85 -22.39 14.16
N THR A 27 26.58 -21.99 14.30
CA THR A 27 25.76 -21.44 13.21
C THR A 27 26.33 -20.10 12.72
N ILE A 28 26.78 -19.24 13.64
CA ILE A 28 27.41 -17.95 13.29
C ILE A 28 28.72 -18.18 12.53
N LEU A 29 29.57 -19.10 12.99
CA LEU A 29 30.81 -19.45 12.29
C LEU A 29 30.56 -20.06 10.90
N TRP A 30 29.50 -20.86 10.73
CA TRP A 30 29.09 -21.38 9.42
C TRP A 30 28.62 -20.28 8.46
N LEU A 31 27.86 -19.29 8.95
CA LEU A 31 27.44 -18.14 8.15
C LEU A 31 28.63 -17.24 7.76
N CYS A 32 29.57 -17.00 8.67
CA CYS A 32 30.81 -16.29 8.35
C CYS A 32 31.70 -17.06 7.36
N ALA A 33 31.71 -18.39 7.41
CA ALA A 33 32.45 -19.23 6.46
C ALA A 33 31.80 -19.30 5.07
N LEU A 34 30.48 -19.12 4.95
CA LEU A 34 29.82 -18.97 3.65
C LEU A 34 30.15 -17.63 2.99
N ALA A 35 30.23 -16.57 3.79
CA ALA A 35 30.49 -15.21 3.31
C ALA A 35 31.89 -15.00 2.69
N THR A 36 32.88 -15.85 3.01
CA THR A 36 34.26 -15.72 2.51
C THR A 36 34.56 -16.51 1.23
N VAL A 37 33.62 -17.33 0.74
CA VAL A 37 33.87 -18.25 -0.41
C VAL A 37 33.38 -17.68 -1.75
N LEU A 38 32.56 -16.63 -1.77
CA LEU A 38 31.99 -16.04 -2.99
C LEU A 38 32.90 -15.04 -3.73
N CYS A 39 34.07 -14.70 -3.19
CA CYS A 39 34.93 -13.64 -3.75
C CYS A 39 36.18 -14.19 -4.47
N SER A 40 36.00 -14.77 -5.67
CA SER A 40 37.05 -14.93 -6.72
C SER A 40 36.57 -15.66 -8.00
N ALA A 41 35.35 -15.42 -8.46
CA ALA A 41 34.90 -15.88 -9.78
C ALA A 41 35.33 -14.89 -10.89
N GLN A 42 36.63 -14.78 -11.14
CA GLN A 42 37.16 -13.82 -12.11
C GLN A 42 37.09 -14.38 -13.54
N THR A 43 36.18 -13.83 -14.34
CA THR A 43 35.94 -14.18 -15.75
C THR A 43 37.18 -13.92 -16.61
N SER A 44 37.55 -14.88 -17.46
CA SER A 44 38.80 -14.85 -18.23
C SER A 44 38.68 -14.06 -19.54
N ILE A 45 38.05 -12.88 -19.50
CA ILE A 45 37.88 -11.97 -20.64
C ILE A 45 38.94 -10.86 -20.53
N GLY A 46 39.52 -10.44 -21.66
CA GLY A 46 40.79 -9.69 -21.68
C GLY A 46 40.73 -8.31 -21.01
N ALA A 47 39.64 -7.58 -21.24
CA ALA A 47 39.36 -6.27 -20.65
C ALA A 47 37.98 -6.28 -19.99
N SER A 48 37.74 -5.35 -19.06
CA SER A 48 36.42 -5.08 -18.48
C SER A 48 36.00 -3.63 -18.69
N VAL A 49 34.69 -3.39 -18.64
CA VAL A 49 34.09 -2.05 -18.58
C VAL A 49 33.32 -1.87 -17.27
N VAL A 50 33.45 -0.69 -16.66
CA VAL A 50 32.69 -0.27 -15.47
C VAL A 50 32.13 1.12 -15.72
N LEU A 51 30.84 1.32 -15.45
CA LEU A 51 30.24 2.65 -15.42
C LEU A 51 30.35 3.22 -14.00
N ASP A 52 30.88 4.44 -13.87
CA ASP A 52 31.27 5.04 -12.59
C ASP A 52 30.83 6.52 -12.48
N PRO A 53 30.15 6.93 -11.39
CA PRO A 53 29.62 6.09 -10.31
C PRO A 53 28.53 5.14 -10.83
N GLN A 54 28.28 4.03 -10.12
CA GLN A 54 27.28 3.03 -10.53
C GLN A 54 25.83 3.43 -10.18
N ASP A 55 25.65 4.42 -9.30
CA ASP A 55 24.40 5.17 -9.10
C ASP A 55 24.65 6.66 -9.41
N VAL A 56 23.76 7.30 -10.16
CA VAL A 56 23.83 8.75 -10.46
C VAL A 56 22.47 9.42 -10.31
N THR A 57 22.45 10.64 -9.77
CA THR A 57 21.26 11.50 -9.71
C THR A 57 21.44 12.69 -10.64
N VAL A 58 20.42 13.00 -11.44
CA VAL A 58 20.37 14.17 -12.35
C VAL A 58 19.07 14.95 -12.15
N ILE A 59 19.13 16.27 -12.25
CA ILE A 59 17.94 17.13 -12.09
C ILE A 59 17.28 17.35 -13.45
N VAL A 60 15.94 17.41 -13.48
CA VAL A 60 15.16 17.75 -14.69
C VAL A 60 15.61 19.10 -15.26
N GLY A 61 16.04 19.10 -16.51
CA GLY A 61 16.60 20.26 -17.23
C GLY A 61 18.10 20.48 -17.03
N GLU A 62 18.76 19.77 -16.11
CA GLU A 62 20.20 19.88 -15.86
C GLU A 62 20.99 18.73 -16.49
N ARG A 63 22.31 18.91 -16.63
CA ARG A 63 23.23 17.92 -17.16
C ARG A 63 24.18 17.41 -16.09
N GLN A 64 24.33 16.10 -16.02
CA GLN A 64 25.25 15.41 -15.11
C GLN A 64 26.08 14.42 -15.92
N SER A 65 27.40 14.36 -15.70
CA SER A 65 28.26 13.35 -16.33
C SER A 65 28.62 12.20 -15.39
N PHE A 66 28.89 11.06 -16.02
CA PHE A 66 29.46 9.84 -15.46
C PHE A 66 30.49 9.27 -16.45
N PHE A 67 31.20 8.22 -16.07
CA PHE A 67 32.37 7.73 -16.81
C PHE A 67 32.30 6.24 -17.12
N ALA A 68 32.45 5.87 -18.39
CA ALA A 68 32.79 4.51 -18.77
C ALA A 68 34.31 4.31 -18.66
N LYS A 69 34.75 3.51 -17.69
CA LYS A 69 36.16 3.12 -17.49
C LYS A 69 36.37 1.77 -18.17
N VAL A 70 37.26 1.69 -19.16
CA VAL A 70 37.61 0.44 -19.85
C VAL A 70 39.07 0.10 -19.61
N ARG A 71 39.34 -1.12 -19.13
CA ARG A 71 40.68 -1.53 -18.70
C ARG A 71 40.99 -3.00 -18.99
N GLY A 72 42.18 -3.27 -19.52
CA GLY A 72 42.73 -4.63 -19.72
C GLY A 72 43.26 -4.88 -21.12
N MET A 73 43.36 -6.14 -21.54
CA MET A 73 43.78 -6.52 -22.89
C MET A 73 42.62 -6.50 -23.89
N LEU A 74 42.78 -5.73 -24.97
CA LEU A 74 41.79 -5.57 -26.03
C LEU A 74 42.45 -5.84 -27.39
N SER A 75 41.96 -6.85 -28.12
CA SER A 75 42.59 -7.36 -29.35
C SER A 75 42.12 -6.67 -30.65
N GLN A 76 40.98 -5.98 -30.61
CA GLN A 76 40.36 -5.30 -31.76
C GLN A 76 39.42 -4.19 -31.26
N ASP A 77 38.96 -3.32 -32.15
CA ASP A 77 37.97 -2.28 -31.79
C ASP A 77 36.68 -2.89 -31.22
N ALA A 78 36.23 -2.34 -30.09
CA ALA A 78 34.92 -2.59 -29.51
C ALA A 78 34.03 -1.34 -29.63
N ARG A 79 32.72 -1.53 -29.56
CA ARG A 79 31.74 -0.44 -29.42
C ARG A 79 30.88 -0.66 -28.20
N LEU A 80 30.83 0.35 -27.33
CA LEU A 80 29.85 0.47 -26.26
C LEU A 80 28.66 1.24 -26.83
N ASN A 81 27.49 0.60 -26.92
CA ASN A 81 26.23 1.27 -27.25
C ASN A 81 25.42 1.47 -25.96
N LEU A 82 25.22 2.73 -25.56
CA LEU A 82 24.44 3.08 -24.38
C LEU A 82 22.96 3.05 -24.73
N THR A 83 22.20 2.20 -24.04
CA THR A 83 20.79 1.93 -24.27
C THR A 83 19.98 2.19 -23.01
N THR A 84 18.86 2.88 -23.16
CA THR A 84 17.84 3.05 -22.12
C THR A 84 16.45 2.83 -22.74
N ASP A 85 15.60 2.09 -22.02
CA ASP A 85 14.17 1.97 -22.35
C ASP A 85 13.37 3.25 -22.00
N HIS A 86 14.03 4.25 -21.42
CA HIS A 86 13.45 5.45 -20.81
C HIS A 86 14.02 6.76 -21.38
N THR A 87 13.98 6.88 -22.70
CA THR A 87 14.32 8.12 -23.44
C THR A 87 13.36 9.29 -23.17
N ASP A 88 12.27 9.05 -22.44
CA ASP A 88 11.38 10.07 -21.87
C ASP A 88 11.85 10.62 -20.52
N LEU A 89 12.72 9.88 -19.81
CA LEU A 89 13.30 10.28 -18.53
C LEU A 89 14.67 10.96 -18.70
N VAL A 90 15.49 10.52 -19.67
CA VAL A 90 16.85 11.08 -19.89
C VAL A 90 17.28 11.07 -21.36
N GLU A 91 18.15 12.02 -21.74
CA GLU A 91 18.91 12.02 -23.01
C GLU A 91 20.40 11.74 -22.73
N ILE A 92 21.06 10.93 -23.56
CA ILE A 92 22.43 10.42 -23.31
C ILE A 92 23.38 10.83 -24.45
N PHE A 93 24.52 11.45 -24.11
CA PHE A 93 25.53 11.88 -25.08
C PHE A 93 26.96 11.51 -24.66
N PRO A 94 27.75 10.80 -25.48
CA PRO A 94 27.37 10.15 -26.74
C PRO A 94 26.58 8.86 -26.50
N THR A 95 25.68 8.50 -27.42
CA THR A 95 24.95 7.22 -27.38
C THR A 95 25.78 6.00 -27.79
N SER A 96 26.92 6.20 -28.45
CA SER A 96 27.87 5.12 -28.73
C SER A 96 29.32 5.61 -28.64
N ILE A 97 30.17 4.77 -28.08
CA ILE A 97 31.61 5.02 -27.88
C ILE A 97 32.39 3.94 -28.62
N VAL A 98 33.38 4.35 -29.42
CA VAL A 98 34.35 3.43 -30.02
C VAL A 98 35.58 3.31 -29.12
N VAL A 99 35.92 2.07 -28.81
CA VAL A 99 36.98 1.70 -27.87
C VAL A 99 38.04 0.93 -28.65
N SER A 100 39.13 1.59 -28.98
CA SER A 100 40.26 1.00 -29.73
C SER A 100 41.38 0.52 -28.81
N PRO A 101 42.08 -0.57 -29.16
CA PRO A 101 43.28 -1.04 -28.45
C PRO A 101 44.31 0.08 -28.21
N GLY A 102 44.97 0.04 -27.04
CA GLY A 102 46.13 0.87 -26.76
C GLY A 102 47.42 0.27 -27.31
N ASP A 103 48.53 1.01 -27.20
CA ASP A 103 49.85 0.54 -27.64
C ASP A 103 50.24 -0.73 -26.88
N GLY A 104 50.53 -1.81 -27.62
CA GLY A 104 50.79 -3.14 -27.06
C GLY A 104 49.54 -3.95 -26.70
N GLY A 105 48.33 -3.50 -27.09
CA GLY A 105 47.08 -4.23 -26.89
C GLY A 105 46.47 -4.11 -25.49
N PHE A 106 47.05 -3.29 -24.61
CA PHE A 106 46.49 -2.96 -23.31
C PHE A 106 45.79 -1.59 -23.36
N ILE A 107 44.57 -1.50 -22.85
CA ILE A 107 43.80 -0.27 -22.70
C ILE A 107 43.64 0.07 -21.21
N ASP A 108 43.73 1.37 -20.90
CA ASP A 108 43.34 1.97 -19.63
C ASP A 108 42.81 3.37 -19.98
N ARG A 109 41.49 3.46 -20.25
CA ARG A 109 40.86 4.69 -20.77
C ARG A 109 39.54 4.97 -20.07
N VAL A 110 39.25 6.27 -19.94
CA VAL A 110 38.03 6.80 -19.33
C VAL A 110 37.31 7.63 -20.38
N TYR A 111 36.03 7.36 -20.58
CA TYR A 111 35.16 8.06 -21.52
C TYR A 111 34.05 8.77 -20.75
N GLU A 112 33.94 10.09 -20.90
CA GLU A 112 32.85 10.87 -20.30
C GLU A 112 31.56 10.68 -21.07
N ILE A 113 30.46 10.46 -20.34
CA ILE A 113 29.10 10.36 -20.85
C ILE A 113 28.25 11.37 -20.09
N VAL A 114 27.48 12.18 -20.82
CA VAL A 114 26.62 13.23 -20.27
C VAL A 114 25.16 12.78 -20.35
N LEU A 115 24.48 12.81 -19.21
CA LEU A 115 23.04 12.66 -19.07
C LEU A 115 22.39 14.05 -19.01
N LEU A 116 21.25 14.22 -19.67
CA LEU A 116 20.35 15.36 -19.53
C LEU A 116 19.01 14.86 -18.96
N GLY A 117 18.65 15.28 -17.75
CA GLY A 117 17.37 14.90 -17.14
C GLY A 117 16.19 15.51 -17.88
N LEU A 118 15.21 14.72 -18.30
CA LEU A 118 14.03 15.16 -19.05
C LEU A 118 12.75 15.11 -18.22
N SER A 119 12.53 14.02 -17.47
CA SER A 119 11.40 13.90 -16.54
C SER A 119 11.72 12.92 -15.40
N PRO A 120 11.12 13.07 -14.20
CA PRO A 120 11.53 12.35 -12.99
C PRO A 120 11.23 10.84 -13.05
N GLY A 121 12.04 10.05 -12.34
CA GLY A 121 11.89 8.59 -12.24
C GLY A 121 13.23 7.90 -11.95
N GLN A 122 13.23 6.57 -11.86
CA GLN A 122 14.44 5.76 -11.72
C GLN A 122 14.44 4.59 -12.72
N PHE A 123 15.62 4.24 -13.23
CA PHE A 123 15.85 3.17 -14.19
C PHE A 123 17.37 2.87 -14.30
N ASP A 124 17.73 1.72 -14.87
CA ASP A 124 19.12 1.40 -15.22
C ASP A 124 19.42 1.73 -16.70
N VAL A 125 20.69 2.00 -17.00
CA VAL A 125 21.23 2.24 -18.35
C VAL A 125 22.34 1.25 -18.63
N ASP A 126 22.15 0.42 -19.65
CA ASP A 126 23.12 -0.60 -20.06
C ASP A 126 24.02 -0.12 -21.21
N ALA A 127 25.31 -0.42 -21.14
CA ALA A 127 26.29 -0.20 -22.20
C ALA A 127 26.60 -1.52 -22.94
N ASN A 128 25.73 -1.88 -23.88
CA ASN A 128 25.86 -3.08 -24.72
C ASN A 128 27.20 -3.11 -25.48
N VAL A 129 28.06 -4.11 -25.20
CA VAL A 129 29.35 -4.32 -25.87
C VAL A 129 29.17 -5.08 -27.18
N LEU A 130 29.71 -4.53 -28.27
CA LEU A 130 29.83 -5.22 -29.55
C LEU A 130 31.29 -5.25 -30.05
N PRO A 131 31.81 -6.40 -30.49
CA PRO A 131 31.20 -7.74 -30.44
C PRO A 131 31.19 -8.34 -29.03
N THR A 132 30.16 -9.13 -28.74
CA THR A 132 29.91 -9.77 -27.43
C THR A 132 31.05 -10.71 -27.01
N GLY A 133 31.42 -10.69 -25.73
CA GLY A 133 32.46 -11.54 -25.15
C GLY A 133 33.90 -11.07 -25.39
N LEU A 134 34.09 -9.88 -25.97
CA LEU A 134 35.40 -9.24 -26.13
C LEU A 134 35.85 -8.44 -24.89
N ILE A 135 34.89 -7.90 -24.15
CA ILE A 135 35.05 -7.16 -22.90
C ILE A 135 34.07 -7.77 -21.88
N ASP A 136 34.48 -7.87 -20.61
CA ASP A 136 33.59 -8.22 -19.50
C ASP A 136 32.64 -7.04 -19.21
N ASP A 137 31.35 -7.28 -19.45
CA ASP A 137 30.26 -6.33 -19.37
C ASP A 137 29.36 -6.52 -18.13
N ALA A 138 29.75 -7.37 -17.17
CA ALA A 138 28.98 -7.61 -15.95
C ALA A 138 28.81 -6.37 -15.03
N ALA A 139 29.59 -5.31 -15.27
CA ALA A 139 29.48 -4.00 -14.62
C ALA A 139 29.24 -2.85 -15.63
N ALA A 140 28.71 -3.17 -16.82
CA ALA A 140 28.42 -2.22 -17.89
C ALA A 140 27.09 -1.47 -17.72
N PHE A 141 26.54 -1.39 -16.49
CA PHE A 141 25.27 -0.72 -16.19
C PHE A 141 25.44 0.39 -15.15
N ILE A 142 24.57 1.40 -15.21
CA ILE A 142 24.49 2.51 -14.26
C ILE A 142 23.03 2.81 -13.92
N ARG A 143 22.73 2.94 -12.63
CA ARG A 143 21.41 3.30 -12.13
C ARG A 143 21.22 4.82 -12.16
N VAL A 144 20.28 5.29 -12.96
CA VAL A 144 19.98 6.71 -13.16
C VAL A 144 18.71 7.08 -12.41
N THR A 145 18.83 8.07 -11.52
CA THR A 145 17.70 8.67 -10.79
C THR A 145 17.50 10.10 -11.28
N VAL A 146 16.36 10.38 -11.91
CA VAL A 146 16.00 11.73 -12.37
C VAL A 146 15.07 12.38 -11.35
N ALA A 147 15.41 13.59 -10.94
CA ALA A 147 14.74 14.31 -9.85
C ALA A 147 14.19 15.66 -10.29
N ASN A 148 12.98 16.00 -9.83
CA ASN A 148 12.35 17.29 -10.12
C ASN A 148 13.11 18.49 -9.52
N SER A 149 13.74 18.35 -8.35
CA SER A 149 14.36 19.50 -7.66
C SER A 149 15.41 19.10 -6.60
N GLN A 150 16.66 19.53 -6.79
CA GLN A 150 17.73 19.37 -5.79
C GLN A 150 17.36 19.99 -4.41
N PRO A 151 16.72 21.18 -4.32
CA PRO A 151 16.12 21.66 -3.08
C PRO A 151 15.18 20.68 -2.38
N ILE A 152 14.35 19.91 -3.10
CA ILE A 152 13.43 18.95 -2.47
C ILE A 152 14.18 17.74 -1.92
N ILE A 153 15.24 17.27 -2.59
CA ILE A 153 16.13 16.22 -2.06
C ILE A 153 16.74 16.69 -0.73
N LEU A 154 17.28 17.91 -0.69
CA LEU A 154 17.87 18.48 0.53
C LEU A 154 16.83 18.64 1.65
N ILE A 155 15.65 19.19 1.35
CA ILE A 155 14.55 19.36 2.31
C ILE A 155 14.06 18.00 2.84
N SER A 156 13.92 16.99 1.98
CA SER A 156 13.54 15.62 2.37
C SER A 156 14.59 14.97 3.28
N SER A 157 15.87 15.13 2.97
CA SER A 157 16.97 14.66 3.84
C SER A 157 16.96 15.36 5.20
N VAL A 158 16.82 16.68 5.23
CA VAL A 158 16.76 17.49 6.47
C VAL A 158 15.53 17.11 7.31
N ILE A 159 14.35 16.99 6.71
CA ILE A 159 13.13 16.50 7.38
C ILE A 159 13.33 15.09 7.93
N GLY A 160 14.02 14.22 7.18
CA GLY A 160 14.47 12.89 7.59
C GLY A 160 15.23 12.89 8.91
N TRP A 161 16.27 13.72 8.99
CA TRP A 161 17.09 13.86 10.19
C TRP A 161 16.37 14.58 11.34
N ILE A 162 15.43 15.49 11.06
CA ILE A 162 14.60 16.14 12.09
C ILE A 162 13.63 15.13 12.72
N TYR A 163 12.96 14.27 11.95
CA TYR A 163 12.09 13.25 12.57
C TYR A 163 12.87 12.16 13.30
N PHE A 164 14.02 11.75 12.76
CA PHE A 164 14.98 10.92 13.50
C PHE A 164 15.32 11.56 14.84
N ALA A 165 15.68 12.85 14.88
CA ALA A 165 16.01 13.55 16.11
C ALA A 165 14.81 13.64 17.08
N ALA A 166 13.61 13.98 16.59
CA ALA A 166 12.40 14.05 17.41
C ALA A 166 12.06 12.70 18.06
N TRP A 167 12.02 11.63 17.27
CA TRP A 167 11.83 10.27 17.78
C TRP A 167 12.99 9.78 18.66
N THR A 168 14.24 10.15 18.38
CA THR A 168 15.38 9.83 19.24
C THR A 168 15.24 10.47 20.62
N VAL A 169 14.91 11.77 20.69
CA VAL A 169 14.77 12.50 21.95
C VAL A 169 13.66 11.92 22.83
N SER A 170 12.58 11.38 22.25
CA SER A 170 11.45 10.85 23.02
C SER A 170 11.81 9.66 23.95
N PHE A 171 12.82 8.85 23.60
CA PHE A 171 13.27 7.73 24.46
C PHE A 171 13.99 8.18 25.74
N TRP A 172 14.70 9.32 25.70
CA TRP A 172 15.63 9.72 26.78
C TRP A 172 14.96 10.06 28.13
N PRO A 173 13.83 10.79 28.20
CA PRO A 173 13.16 11.10 29.47
C PRO A 173 12.91 9.87 30.36
N GLN A 174 12.47 8.75 29.80
CA GLN A 174 12.22 7.54 30.59
C GLN A 174 13.51 6.92 31.12
N MET A 175 14.56 6.82 30.28
CA MET A 175 15.88 6.33 30.71
C MET A 175 16.50 7.20 31.82
N ILE A 176 16.35 8.52 31.72
CA ILE A 176 16.83 9.49 32.71
C ILE A 176 16.03 9.40 34.03
N VAL A 177 14.70 9.23 33.96
CA VAL A 177 13.85 9.04 35.15
C VAL A 177 14.19 7.73 35.87
N ASN A 178 14.36 6.64 35.12
CA ASN A 178 14.79 5.34 35.67
C ASN A 178 16.14 5.48 36.42
N TYR A 179 17.13 6.12 35.77
CA TYR A 179 18.45 6.38 36.36
C TYR A 179 18.38 7.26 37.61
N ARG A 180 17.67 8.40 37.57
CA ARG A 180 17.54 9.31 38.72
C ARG A 180 16.80 8.69 39.90
N ARG A 181 15.88 7.76 39.66
CA ARG A 181 15.13 7.05 40.72
C ARG A 181 15.81 5.76 41.20
N GLN A 182 16.81 5.23 40.47
CA GLN A 182 17.36 3.87 40.65
C GLN A 182 16.25 2.78 40.71
N SER A 183 15.11 3.04 40.06
CA SER A 183 13.88 2.25 40.18
C SER A 183 13.05 2.37 38.89
N VAL A 184 12.64 1.22 38.35
CA VAL A 184 11.74 1.09 37.20
C VAL A 184 10.29 0.81 37.63
N VAL A 185 9.97 0.94 38.92
CA VAL A 185 8.60 0.82 39.44
C VAL A 185 7.73 1.91 38.80
N GLY A 186 6.70 1.48 38.06
CA GLY A 186 5.84 2.29 37.19
C GLY A 186 5.98 1.98 35.69
N LEU A 187 7.10 1.41 35.24
CA LEU A 187 7.34 1.09 33.83
C LEU A 187 6.70 -0.25 33.42
N SER A 188 5.85 -0.23 32.38
CA SER A 188 5.19 -1.44 31.87
C SER A 188 6.17 -2.37 31.16
N PHE A 189 6.40 -3.55 31.73
CA PHE A 189 7.27 -4.56 31.13
C PHE A 189 6.68 -5.13 29.82
N ASP A 190 5.36 -5.29 29.73
CA ASP A 190 4.67 -5.67 28.49
C ASP A 190 4.97 -4.69 27.36
N PHE A 191 4.86 -3.38 27.63
CA PHE A 191 5.18 -2.33 26.67
C PHE A 191 6.65 -2.41 26.25
N LEU A 192 7.56 -2.59 27.20
CA LEU A 192 8.99 -2.63 26.95
C LEU A 192 9.41 -3.85 26.10
N THR A 193 8.92 -5.04 26.43
CA THR A 193 9.24 -6.26 25.67
C THR A 193 8.60 -6.25 24.27
N LEU A 194 7.36 -5.77 24.13
CA LEU A 194 6.73 -5.63 22.81
C LEU A 194 7.48 -4.62 21.93
N ASN A 195 7.85 -3.44 22.47
CA ASN A 195 8.67 -2.48 21.72
C ASN A 195 10.03 -3.09 21.33
N LEU A 196 10.70 -3.88 22.20
CA LEU A 196 11.98 -4.50 21.84
C LEU A 196 11.83 -5.44 20.66
N VAL A 197 10.84 -6.34 20.68
CA VAL A 197 10.56 -7.24 19.55
C VAL A 197 10.29 -6.43 18.28
N GLY A 198 9.39 -5.44 18.36
CA GLY A 198 9.02 -4.59 17.22
C GLY A 198 10.20 -3.82 16.63
N HIS A 199 11.00 -3.13 17.45
CA HIS A 199 12.14 -2.35 16.96
C HIS A 199 13.24 -3.25 16.37
N SER A 200 13.53 -4.41 16.97
CA SER A 200 14.48 -5.37 16.40
C SER A 200 14.06 -5.90 15.04
N VAL A 201 12.78 -6.25 14.83
CA VAL A 201 12.32 -6.74 13.51
C VAL A 201 12.24 -5.63 12.45
N TYR A 202 11.97 -4.38 12.86
CA TYR A 202 12.02 -3.23 11.97
C TYR A 202 13.45 -2.83 11.58
N ALA A 203 14.40 -2.92 12.53
CA ALA A 203 15.82 -2.76 12.24
C ALA A 203 16.31 -3.86 11.29
N ALA A 204 15.85 -5.11 11.44
CA ALA A 204 16.15 -6.17 10.48
C ALA A 204 15.64 -5.87 9.07
N PHE A 205 14.40 -5.36 8.92
CA PHE A 205 13.84 -4.90 7.64
C PHE A 205 14.68 -3.75 7.05
N ASN A 206 14.85 -2.64 7.79
CA ASN A 206 15.57 -1.46 7.30
C ASN A 206 17.04 -1.75 6.95
N CYS A 207 17.77 -2.45 7.82
CA CYS A 207 19.17 -2.79 7.56
C CYS A 207 19.34 -3.75 6.37
N ALA A 208 18.42 -4.70 6.17
CA ALA A 208 18.49 -5.63 5.06
C ALA A 208 18.21 -4.92 3.73
N LEU A 209 17.13 -4.13 3.65
CA LEU A 209 16.73 -3.43 2.43
C LEU A 209 17.68 -2.28 2.06
N PHE A 210 18.37 -1.66 3.02
CA PHE A 210 19.33 -0.56 2.78
C PHE A 210 20.78 -0.99 2.55
N TRP A 211 21.23 -2.15 3.06
CA TRP A 211 22.64 -2.60 2.93
C TRP A 211 22.84 -3.89 2.14
N SER A 212 21.79 -4.66 1.83
CA SER A 212 21.92 -5.85 0.99
C SER A 212 21.46 -5.55 -0.42
N GLY A 213 22.41 -5.33 -1.34
CA GLY A 213 22.10 -5.13 -2.77
C GLY A 213 21.29 -6.27 -3.40
N PHE A 214 21.37 -7.49 -2.85
CA PHE A 214 20.49 -8.60 -3.24
C PHE A 214 19.02 -8.34 -2.86
N ILE A 215 18.75 -7.81 -1.66
CA ILE A 215 17.39 -7.51 -1.19
C ILE A 215 16.86 -6.23 -1.85
N GLU A 216 17.72 -5.25 -2.08
CA GLU A 216 17.38 -4.06 -2.88
C GLU A 216 17.02 -4.47 -4.32
N GLN A 217 17.81 -5.31 -4.98
CA GLN A 217 17.47 -5.80 -6.32
C GLN A 217 16.16 -6.60 -6.31
N GLU A 218 15.93 -7.46 -5.30
CA GLU A 218 14.66 -8.18 -5.14
C GLU A 218 13.44 -7.24 -4.91
N TYR A 219 13.67 -6.00 -4.47
CA TYR A 219 12.67 -4.94 -4.40
C TYR A 219 12.51 -4.21 -5.75
N LEU A 220 13.61 -3.87 -6.42
CA LEU A 220 13.63 -3.15 -7.70
C LEU A 220 13.06 -4.01 -8.84
N ASP A 221 13.36 -5.31 -8.88
CA ASP A 221 12.77 -6.28 -9.82
C ASP A 221 11.23 -6.31 -9.73
N ARG A 222 10.68 -6.05 -8.53
CA ARG A 222 9.24 -5.94 -8.28
C ARG A 222 8.69 -4.53 -8.53
N ASN A 223 9.54 -3.51 -8.46
CA ASN A 223 9.20 -2.10 -8.60
C ASN A 223 10.18 -1.39 -9.56
N PRO A 224 10.17 -1.64 -10.88
CA PRO A 224 11.24 -1.20 -11.80
C PRO A 224 11.36 0.31 -12.05
N ARG A 225 10.58 1.13 -11.33
CA ARG A 225 10.63 2.61 -11.30
C ARG A 225 10.65 3.16 -9.87
N GLY A 226 10.67 2.27 -8.87
CA GLY A 226 10.48 2.61 -7.47
C GLY A 226 11.82 2.68 -6.74
N LEU A 227 12.07 3.80 -6.05
CA LEU A 227 13.24 3.98 -5.21
C LEU A 227 13.22 3.03 -4.00
N ASN A 228 14.41 2.74 -3.49
CA ASN A 228 14.57 2.11 -2.17
C ASN A 228 13.83 2.98 -1.12
N PRO A 229 12.76 2.47 -0.47
CA PRO A 229 11.87 3.27 0.35
C PRO A 229 12.46 3.60 1.74
N VAL A 230 13.51 2.86 2.12
CA VAL A 230 14.25 3.00 3.38
C VAL A 230 15.43 3.94 3.15
N LEU A 231 15.54 5.00 3.96
CA LEU A 231 16.66 5.93 3.90
C LEU A 231 17.58 5.77 5.11
N ALA A 232 18.79 6.34 5.03
CA ALA A 232 19.80 6.25 6.09
C ALA A 232 19.28 6.70 7.47
N ASN A 233 18.35 7.66 7.52
CA ASN A 233 17.72 8.12 8.76
C ASN A 233 16.68 7.13 9.32
N ASP A 234 16.07 6.25 8.51
CA ASP A 234 15.22 5.13 8.97
C ASP A 234 16.05 3.98 9.54
N VAL A 235 17.19 3.69 8.92
CA VAL A 235 18.19 2.76 9.46
C VAL A 235 18.71 3.28 10.80
N ALA A 236 19.11 4.54 10.87
CA ALA A 236 19.54 5.18 12.11
C ALA A 236 18.45 5.16 13.20
N PHE A 237 17.20 5.49 12.86
CA PHE A 237 16.07 5.43 13.80
C PHE A 237 15.82 4.02 14.33
N SER A 238 15.72 3.04 13.44
CA SER A 238 15.39 1.66 13.81
C SER A 238 16.48 1.01 14.68
N ILE A 239 17.76 1.21 14.36
CA ILE A 239 18.89 0.81 15.20
C ILE A 239 18.88 1.56 16.55
N HIS A 240 18.77 2.89 16.55
CA HIS A 240 18.80 3.69 17.78
C HIS A 240 17.68 3.28 18.74
N ALA A 241 16.45 3.15 18.24
CA ALA A 241 15.31 2.76 19.06
C ALA A 241 15.45 1.33 19.61
N THR A 242 16.08 0.41 18.86
CA THR A 242 16.42 -0.93 19.37
C THR A 242 17.43 -0.84 20.52
N ILE A 243 18.49 -0.04 20.37
CA ILE A 243 19.51 0.16 21.41
C ILE A 243 18.93 0.86 22.65
N ALA A 244 18.15 1.93 22.49
CA ALA A 244 17.51 2.65 23.60
C ALA A 244 16.52 1.76 24.37
N THR A 245 15.77 0.92 23.64
CA THR A 245 14.88 -0.07 24.26
C THR A 245 15.69 -1.14 25.01
N LEU A 246 16.79 -1.64 24.45
CA LEU A 246 17.67 -2.61 25.10
C LEU A 246 18.36 -2.03 26.35
N LEU A 247 18.81 -0.78 26.33
CA LEU A 247 19.34 -0.08 27.50
C LEU A 247 18.28 0.05 28.60
N THR A 248 17.04 0.35 28.22
CA THR A 248 15.89 0.41 29.15
C THR A 248 15.55 -0.98 29.72
N VAL A 249 15.71 -2.06 28.94
CA VAL A 249 15.60 -3.44 29.43
C VAL A 249 16.73 -3.76 30.41
N THR A 250 17.98 -3.36 30.14
CA THR A 250 19.11 -3.50 31.07
C THR A 250 18.86 -2.76 32.38
N GLN A 251 18.28 -1.55 32.35
CA GLN A 251 17.83 -0.85 33.57
C GLN A 251 16.80 -1.68 34.37
N CYS A 252 15.94 -2.46 33.73
CA CYS A 252 14.97 -3.36 34.40
C CYS A 252 15.58 -4.64 35.00
N PHE A 253 16.87 -4.90 34.77
CA PHE A 253 17.65 -5.93 35.47
C PHE A 253 18.53 -5.36 36.60
N ILE A 254 18.95 -4.09 36.51
CA ILE A 254 19.83 -3.44 37.49
C ILE A 254 19.04 -2.74 38.61
N TYR A 255 17.94 -2.08 38.27
CA TYR A 255 17.18 -1.22 39.19
C TYR A 255 16.00 -1.93 39.86
N GLU A 256 15.50 -1.33 40.94
CA GLU A 256 14.34 -1.86 41.66
C GLU A 256 13.12 -1.91 40.75
N ARG A 257 12.47 -3.08 40.68
CA ARG A 257 11.31 -3.34 39.82
C ARG A 257 10.05 -3.83 40.55
N GLY A 258 10.16 -4.07 41.86
CA GLY A 258 9.12 -4.74 42.64
C GLY A 258 8.66 -6.05 42.00
N GLU A 259 7.35 -6.31 42.06
CA GLU A 259 6.72 -7.51 41.50
C GLU A 259 6.40 -7.43 39.99
N GLN A 260 6.88 -6.41 39.27
CA GLN A 260 6.59 -6.22 37.85
C GLN A 260 7.18 -7.35 36.98
N LYS A 261 6.33 -7.98 36.18
CA LYS A 261 6.61 -9.16 35.33
C LYS A 261 5.84 -9.01 34.02
N VAL A 262 6.40 -9.50 32.91
CA VAL A 262 5.71 -9.55 31.61
C VAL A 262 4.48 -10.45 31.71
N SER A 263 3.32 -9.97 31.27
CA SER A 263 2.06 -10.68 31.40
C SER A 263 1.97 -11.91 30.49
N ARG A 264 1.08 -12.84 30.86
CA ARG A 264 0.77 -14.02 30.02
C ARG A 264 0.14 -13.63 28.67
N ILE A 265 -0.46 -12.43 28.56
CA ILE A 265 -1.04 -11.92 27.32
C ILE A 265 0.06 -11.42 26.38
N ALA A 266 1.00 -10.62 26.90
CA ALA A 266 2.17 -10.18 26.12
C ALA A 266 3.02 -11.38 25.67
N TRP A 267 3.26 -12.36 26.54
CA TRP A 267 3.92 -13.62 26.16
C TRP A 267 3.15 -14.40 25.09
N GLY A 268 1.81 -14.45 25.15
CA GLY A 268 0.99 -15.07 24.10
C GLY A 268 1.15 -14.39 22.74
N ILE A 269 1.12 -13.05 22.72
CA ILE A 269 1.35 -12.24 21.50
C ILE A 269 2.75 -12.48 20.94
N ILE A 270 3.78 -12.47 21.79
CA ILE A 270 5.18 -12.73 21.40
C ILE A 270 5.33 -14.14 20.82
N THR A 271 4.70 -15.16 21.42
CA THR A 271 4.70 -16.53 20.88
C THR A 271 4.04 -16.60 19.50
N VAL A 272 2.94 -15.88 19.26
CA VAL A 272 2.32 -15.81 17.93
C VAL A 272 3.27 -15.18 16.91
N PHE A 273 3.93 -14.05 17.24
CA PHE A 273 4.92 -13.44 16.35
C PHE A 273 6.12 -14.38 16.07
N ILE A 274 6.63 -15.09 17.08
CA ILE A 274 7.70 -16.09 16.90
C ILE A 274 7.25 -17.21 15.96
N VAL A 275 6.04 -17.73 16.09
CA VAL A 275 5.49 -18.75 15.18
C VAL A 275 5.37 -18.21 13.75
N VAL A 276 4.88 -16.98 13.55
CA VAL A 276 4.79 -16.35 12.23
C VAL A 276 6.18 -16.19 11.59
N ILE A 277 7.18 -15.72 12.34
CA ILE A 277 8.56 -15.58 11.87
C ILE A 277 9.16 -16.93 11.48
N ILE A 278 8.95 -17.98 12.30
CA ILE A 278 9.43 -19.34 11.98
C ILE A 278 8.77 -19.88 10.71
N VAL A 279 7.45 -19.72 10.55
CA VAL A 279 6.73 -20.17 9.35
C VAL A 279 7.21 -19.42 8.10
N ALA A 280 7.34 -18.10 8.15
CA ALA A 280 7.85 -17.31 7.03
C ALA A 280 9.30 -17.68 6.67
N GLY A 281 10.17 -17.91 7.67
CA GLY A 281 11.54 -18.37 7.43
C GLY A 281 11.62 -19.78 6.82
N VAL A 282 10.69 -20.67 7.17
CA VAL A 282 10.55 -21.98 6.50
C VAL A 282 10.10 -21.82 5.06
N LEU A 283 9.17 -20.91 4.75
CA LEU A 283 8.71 -20.64 3.37
C LEU A 283 9.82 -20.09 2.47
N VAL A 284 10.74 -19.29 3.02
CA VAL A 284 11.98 -18.90 2.30
C VAL A 284 12.90 -20.11 2.12
N GLY A 285 13.08 -20.92 3.16
CA GLY A 285 13.85 -22.17 3.09
C GLY A 285 13.30 -23.22 2.09
N THR A 286 12.02 -23.14 1.71
CA THR A 286 11.40 -23.96 0.66
C THR A 286 11.25 -23.25 -0.68
N ALA A 287 11.91 -22.09 -0.88
CA ALA A 287 11.80 -21.24 -2.08
C ALA A 287 10.35 -20.93 -2.49
N THR A 288 9.44 -20.85 -1.50
CA THR A 288 8.02 -20.53 -1.68
C THR A 288 7.77 -19.04 -1.43
N PHE A 289 8.57 -18.44 -0.55
CA PHE A 289 8.76 -16.99 -0.39
C PHE A 289 10.17 -16.64 -0.86
N HIS A 290 10.36 -15.41 -1.33
CA HIS A 290 11.69 -14.82 -1.46
C HIS A 290 12.05 -14.06 -0.16
N TRP A 291 13.25 -13.47 -0.08
CA TRP A 291 13.71 -12.87 1.17
C TRP A 291 12.99 -11.56 1.50
N LEU A 292 12.59 -10.76 0.50
CA LEU A 292 11.82 -9.55 0.74
C LEU A 292 10.44 -9.85 1.34
N ASP A 293 9.80 -10.97 0.96
CA ASP A 293 8.51 -11.38 1.53
C ASP A 293 8.60 -11.68 3.03
N PHE A 294 9.69 -12.32 3.47
CA PHE A 294 10.00 -12.52 4.88
C PHE A 294 10.27 -11.20 5.61
N LEU A 295 10.99 -10.27 4.97
CA LEU A 295 11.27 -8.95 5.54
C LEU A 295 9.99 -8.09 5.66
N TYR A 296 9.05 -8.19 4.71
CA TYR A 296 7.71 -7.59 4.85
C TYR A 296 6.92 -8.21 6.02
N VAL A 297 7.00 -9.53 6.24
CA VAL A 297 6.41 -10.15 7.44
C VAL A 297 7.01 -9.57 8.74
N LEU A 298 8.32 -9.29 8.77
CA LEU A 298 8.97 -8.61 9.90
C LEU A 298 8.44 -7.17 10.10
N SER A 299 8.29 -6.40 9.03
CA SER A 299 7.81 -5.02 9.10
C SER A 299 6.33 -4.97 9.55
N TYR A 300 5.46 -5.84 9.05
CA TYR A 300 4.07 -5.97 9.51
C TYR A 300 3.95 -6.37 10.99
N ILE A 301 4.92 -7.13 11.54
CA ILE A 301 4.98 -7.41 12.99
C ILE A 301 5.32 -6.13 13.78
N LYS A 302 6.24 -5.29 13.32
CA LYS A 302 6.48 -3.96 13.93
C LYS A 302 5.21 -3.11 13.91
N LEU A 303 4.51 -3.05 12.78
CA LEU A 303 3.29 -2.26 12.64
C LEU A 303 2.19 -2.75 13.60
N SER A 304 2.05 -4.07 13.73
CA SER A 304 1.13 -4.73 14.69
C SER A 304 1.48 -4.41 16.14
N VAL A 305 2.77 -4.45 16.52
CA VAL A 305 3.26 -4.04 17.85
C VAL A 305 2.87 -2.59 18.16
N THR A 306 3.01 -1.68 17.19
CA THR A 306 2.66 -0.26 17.36
C THR A 306 1.17 -0.06 17.62
N LEU A 307 0.29 -0.78 16.91
CA LEU A 307 -1.16 -0.73 17.17
C LEU A 307 -1.50 -1.28 18.58
N ILE A 308 -0.84 -2.37 19.00
CA ILE A 308 -1.08 -3.02 20.30
C ILE A 308 -0.61 -2.15 21.47
N LYS A 309 0.52 -1.42 21.35
CA LYS A 309 1.11 -0.70 22.49
C LYS A 309 0.36 0.57 22.93
N TYR A 310 -0.27 1.31 22.00
CA TYR A 310 -0.90 2.59 22.32
C TYR A 310 -2.28 2.43 22.97
N VAL A 311 -3.05 1.39 22.58
CA VAL A 311 -4.41 1.15 23.11
C VAL A 311 -4.45 1.05 24.64
N PRO A 312 -3.58 0.28 25.34
CA PRO A 312 -3.55 0.24 26.80
C PRO A 312 -3.30 1.61 27.47
N GLN A 313 -2.50 2.49 26.88
CA GLN A 313 -2.22 3.81 27.45
C GLN A 313 -3.40 4.77 27.23
N ALA A 314 -4.00 4.76 26.04
CA ALA A 314 -5.21 5.53 25.73
C ALA A 314 -6.34 5.16 26.69
N VAL A 315 -6.45 3.86 26.99
CA VAL A 315 -7.35 3.28 28.00
C VAL A 315 -6.99 3.69 29.42
N LEU A 316 -5.71 3.74 29.79
CA LEU A 316 -5.27 4.07 31.16
C LEU A 316 -5.54 5.53 31.51
N ASN A 317 -5.16 6.46 30.62
CA ASN A 317 -5.50 7.88 30.71
C ASN A 317 -7.02 8.06 30.85
N PHE A 318 -7.78 7.36 29.99
CA PHE A 318 -9.23 7.40 29.98
C PHE A 318 -9.87 6.84 31.27
N ARG A 319 -9.32 5.76 31.84
CA ARG A 319 -9.75 5.19 33.12
C ARG A 319 -9.46 6.13 34.30
N ARG A 320 -8.25 6.71 34.34
CA ARG A 320 -7.80 7.62 35.42
C ARG A 320 -8.44 9.01 35.37
N LYS A 321 -9.06 9.40 34.24
CA LYS A 321 -9.52 10.78 33.95
C LYS A 321 -8.40 11.81 34.15
N SER A 322 -7.18 11.40 33.83
CA SER A 322 -5.95 12.10 34.14
C SER A 322 -4.81 11.54 33.31
N THR A 323 -4.00 12.42 32.74
CA THR A 323 -2.70 12.14 32.11
C THR A 323 -1.52 12.37 33.06
N VAL A 324 -1.77 12.75 34.32
CA VAL A 324 -0.72 13.01 35.32
C VAL A 324 0.10 11.74 35.58
N GLY A 325 1.43 11.88 35.54
CA GLY A 325 2.39 10.78 35.65
C GLY A 325 2.82 10.18 34.31
N TRP A 326 2.44 10.79 33.18
CA TRP A 326 2.87 10.41 31.83
C TRP A 326 3.26 11.67 31.04
N SER A 327 4.46 11.72 30.46
CA SER A 327 4.93 12.94 29.75
C SER A 327 4.23 13.10 28.40
N ILE A 328 3.63 14.29 28.21
CA ILE A 328 3.05 14.73 26.94
C ILE A 328 4.12 15.17 25.93
N GLU A 329 5.31 15.53 26.39
CA GLU A 329 6.43 15.94 25.52
C GLU A 329 6.83 14.79 24.59
N ASN A 330 6.83 13.56 25.12
CA ASN A 330 7.03 12.34 24.34
C ASN A 330 5.99 12.20 23.21
N VAL A 331 4.72 12.54 23.47
CA VAL A 331 3.60 12.46 22.51
C VAL A 331 3.74 13.54 21.43
N LEU A 332 4.14 14.75 21.80
CA LEU A 332 4.41 15.83 20.85
C LEU A 332 5.60 15.50 19.94
N LEU A 333 6.63 14.86 20.47
CA LEU A 333 7.77 14.38 19.70
C LEU A 333 7.43 13.17 18.81
N ASP A 334 6.59 12.23 19.28
CA ASP A 334 6.11 11.09 18.48
C ASP A 334 5.24 11.59 17.31
N PHE A 335 4.26 12.47 17.57
CA PHE A 335 3.45 13.15 16.55
C PHE A 335 4.29 13.92 15.53
N THR A 336 5.27 14.72 16.01
CA THR A 336 6.17 15.48 15.13
C THR A 336 6.98 14.52 14.26
N GLY A 337 7.48 13.43 14.84
CA GLY A 337 8.20 12.39 14.13
C GLY A 337 7.34 11.73 13.04
N GLY A 338 6.14 11.26 13.39
CA GLY A 338 5.22 10.60 12.46
C GLY A 338 4.74 11.50 11.32
N MET A 339 4.41 12.77 11.62
CA MET A 339 4.01 13.75 10.61
C MET A 339 5.15 14.08 9.63
N LEU A 340 6.36 14.31 10.14
CA LEU A 340 7.54 14.60 9.32
C LEU A 340 8.03 13.37 8.54
N SER A 341 7.87 12.16 9.09
CA SER A 341 8.19 10.91 8.38
C SER A 341 7.27 10.67 7.17
N MET A 342 5.96 10.87 7.34
CA MET A 342 5.03 10.86 6.20
C MET A 342 5.32 11.99 5.20
N LEU A 343 5.66 13.20 5.68
CA LEU A 343 6.05 14.31 4.80
C LEU A 343 7.30 13.99 3.96
N GLN A 344 8.30 13.31 4.53
CA GLN A 344 9.46 12.83 3.77
C GLN A 344 9.04 11.90 2.62
N MET A 345 8.15 10.94 2.89
CA MET A 345 7.66 10.00 1.87
C MET A 345 6.89 10.71 0.75
N LEU A 346 6.06 11.70 1.10
CA LEU A 346 5.33 12.53 0.13
C LEU A 346 6.25 13.42 -0.71
N LEU A 347 7.31 13.99 -0.10
CA LEU A 347 8.31 14.78 -0.82
C LEU A 347 9.13 13.93 -1.78
N ASN A 348 9.50 12.70 -1.39
CA ASN A 348 10.18 11.76 -2.29
C ASN A 348 9.27 11.35 -3.45
N GLY A 349 8.03 10.91 -3.16
CA GLY A 349 7.08 10.51 -4.19
C GLY A 349 6.78 11.63 -5.20
N TYR A 350 6.71 12.88 -4.75
CA TYR A 350 6.63 14.02 -5.65
C TYR A 350 7.94 14.29 -6.42
N ASN A 351 9.10 14.19 -5.78
CA ASN A 351 10.36 14.59 -6.39
C ASN A 351 10.86 13.60 -7.46
N TYR A 352 10.52 12.32 -7.33
CA TYR A 352 10.95 11.25 -8.22
C TYR A 352 9.78 10.59 -8.99
N ASP A 353 8.57 11.17 -8.90
CA ASP A 353 7.27 10.65 -9.40
C ASP A 353 6.92 9.22 -8.96
N ASP A 354 7.49 8.81 -7.82
CA ASP A 354 7.37 7.47 -7.23
C ASP A 354 6.40 7.47 -6.04
N TRP A 355 5.12 7.54 -6.34
CA TRP A 355 4.05 7.40 -5.36
C TRP A 355 3.82 5.95 -4.91
N ALA A 356 4.41 4.97 -5.61
CA ALA A 356 4.27 3.55 -5.31
C ALA A 356 5.10 3.13 -4.09
N SER A 357 6.36 3.57 -4.01
CA SER A 357 7.26 3.25 -2.89
C SER A 357 6.83 3.82 -1.54
N ILE A 358 5.80 4.70 -1.51
CA ILE A 358 5.11 5.07 -0.25
C ILE A 358 4.52 3.82 0.44
N PHE A 359 4.12 2.81 -0.34
CA PHE A 359 3.68 1.50 0.15
C PHE A 359 4.78 0.42 0.06
N GLY A 360 5.94 0.76 -0.51
CA GLY A 360 7.16 -0.07 -0.52
C GLY A 360 7.82 -0.17 0.86
N ASP A 361 7.67 0.85 1.71
CA ASP A 361 7.73 0.65 3.17
C ASP A 361 6.34 0.90 3.79
N PRO A 362 5.47 -0.13 3.85
CA PRO A 362 4.14 0.00 4.43
C PRO A 362 4.20 0.22 5.95
N THR A 363 5.35 -0.02 6.57
CA THR A 363 5.56 0.15 8.01
C THR A 363 5.97 1.58 8.34
N LYS A 364 6.86 2.24 7.60
CA LYS A 364 7.15 3.66 7.78
C LYS A 364 5.90 4.53 7.64
N PHE A 365 5.13 4.35 6.56
CA PHE A 365 3.84 5.03 6.37
C PHE A 365 2.84 4.70 7.48
N GLY A 366 2.65 3.41 7.79
CA GLY A 366 1.71 2.97 8.82
C GLY A 366 2.11 3.39 10.25
N LEU A 367 3.41 3.48 10.55
CA LEU A 367 3.94 3.99 11.83
C LEU A 367 3.63 5.48 11.96
N GLY A 368 3.92 6.28 10.93
CA GLY A 368 3.61 7.70 10.93
C GLY A 368 2.10 7.97 11.08
N LEU A 369 1.27 7.24 10.33
CA LEU A 369 -0.19 7.35 10.39
C LEU A 369 -0.74 6.96 11.77
N PHE A 370 -0.33 5.80 12.32
CA PHE A 370 -0.85 5.34 13.61
C PHE A 370 -0.29 6.13 14.79
N SER A 371 0.96 6.61 14.75
CA SER A 371 1.46 7.60 15.72
C SER A 371 0.56 8.83 15.69
N VAL A 372 0.46 9.52 14.55
CA VAL A 372 -0.34 10.75 14.42
C VAL A 372 -1.79 10.56 14.89
N MET A 373 -2.44 9.44 14.56
CA MET A 373 -3.80 9.14 15.05
C MET A 373 -3.87 8.94 16.57
N PHE A 374 -2.97 8.15 17.17
CA PHE A 374 -2.96 7.95 18.62
C PHE A 374 -2.49 9.19 19.38
N ASP A 375 -1.54 9.94 18.84
CA ASP A 375 -1.00 11.16 19.44
C ASP A 375 -1.99 12.32 19.38
N ILE A 376 -2.81 12.44 18.33
CA ILE A 376 -4.00 13.31 18.33
C ILE A 376 -4.97 12.88 19.44
N LEU A 377 -5.26 11.59 19.58
CA LEU A 377 -6.11 11.09 20.68
C LEU A 377 -5.52 11.43 22.05
N PHE A 378 -4.20 11.31 22.23
CA PHE A 378 -3.49 11.61 23.47
C PHE A 378 -3.43 13.12 23.78
N MET A 379 -3.18 13.97 22.78
CA MET A 379 -3.27 15.42 22.89
C MET A 379 -4.70 15.85 23.24
N VAL A 380 -5.72 15.27 22.60
CA VAL A 380 -7.13 15.50 22.97
C VAL A 380 -7.39 15.06 24.41
N GLN A 381 -6.90 13.89 24.84
CA GLN A 381 -7.02 13.46 26.24
C GLN A 381 -6.37 14.45 27.21
N HIS A 382 -5.15 14.92 26.92
CA HIS A 382 -4.38 15.79 27.80
C HIS A 382 -4.93 17.24 27.81
N TYR A 383 -4.97 17.89 26.65
CA TYR A 383 -5.26 19.32 26.51
C TYR A 383 -6.75 19.65 26.39
N VAL A 384 -7.63 18.68 26.09
CA VAL A 384 -9.08 18.93 25.96
C VAL A 384 -9.87 18.20 27.06
N LEU A 385 -9.66 16.90 27.25
CA LEU A 385 -10.55 16.09 28.10
C LEU A 385 -10.19 16.10 29.59
N TYR A 386 -8.90 16.16 29.94
CA TYR A 386 -8.42 16.07 31.32
C TYR A 386 -7.64 17.32 31.79
N ARG A 387 -7.65 18.39 31.00
CA ARG A 387 -6.95 19.67 31.22
C ARG A 387 -7.13 20.22 32.64
N ASN A 388 -8.36 20.29 33.12
CA ASN A 388 -8.72 21.06 34.31
C ASN A 388 -8.62 20.24 35.64
N ARG A 389 -7.59 19.40 35.81
CA ARG A 389 -7.29 18.72 37.09
C ARG A 389 -5.94 19.08 37.73
N ALA A 390 -5.31 20.13 37.23
CA ALA A 390 -4.38 20.95 37.99
C ALA A 390 -4.70 22.44 37.78
N ASN A 391 -4.78 23.20 38.86
CA ASN A 391 -4.39 24.61 38.83
C ASN A 391 -2.85 24.61 38.88
N GLU A 392 -2.08 25.33 38.08
CA GLU A 392 -2.38 26.37 37.07
C GLU A 392 -1.69 26.01 35.71
N LYS A 393 -1.68 26.79 34.62
CA LYS A 393 -2.04 28.21 34.41
C LYS A 393 -2.49 28.52 32.96
N THR A 394 -2.83 29.78 32.77
CA THR A 394 -3.13 30.57 31.55
C THR A 394 -1.97 30.56 30.50
N LEU A 395 -2.09 30.83 29.19
CA LEU A 395 -3.06 31.61 28.34
C LEU A 395 -3.21 31.05 26.89
N GLN A 396 -4.37 31.32 26.25
CA GLN A 396 -4.69 31.76 24.85
C GLN A 396 -3.79 31.33 23.62
N GLU A 397 -4.33 30.68 22.56
CA GLU A 397 -4.93 31.22 21.28
C GLU A 397 -3.89 31.52 20.16
N ASP A 398 -4.12 31.40 18.84
CA ASP A 398 -5.18 30.73 18.03
C ASP A 398 -4.75 30.64 16.53
N SER A 399 -5.35 29.73 15.72
CA SER A 399 -5.55 29.86 14.24
C SER A 399 -4.32 30.05 13.28
N SER A 400 -4.32 29.84 11.94
CA SER A 400 -5.25 29.20 10.97
C SER A 400 -4.58 28.93 9.57
N THR A 401 -4.77 27.72 9.02
CA THR A 401 -5.32 27.43 7.66
C THR A 401 -4.56 27.73 6.32
N THR A 402 -3.90 26.67 5.78
CA THR A 402 -3.93 26.22 4.34
C THR A 402 -3.22 27.18 3.30
N THR A 403 -3.05 27.03 1.97
CA THR A 403 -3.69 26.23 0.87
C THR A 403 -2.78 25.98 -0.37
N THR A 404 -2.74 24.72 -0.85
CA THR A 404 -2.77 24.10 -2.23
C THR A 404 -2.36 24.94 -3.49
N THR A 405 -1.79 24.43 -4.60
CA THR A 405 -2.11 23.22 -5.43
C THR A 405 -0.99 22.78 -6.41
N ALA A 406 -1.10 21.55 -6.95
CA ALA A 406 -0.26 20.82 -7.93
C ALA A 406 -0.26 21.40 -9.39
N THR A 407 0.29 20.80 -10.48
CA THR A 407 0.17 19.42 -11.05
C THR A 407 1.19 19.18 -12.21
N SER A 408 1.96 18.07 -12.25
CA SER A 408 1.85 16.84 -13.11
C SER A 408 2.07 17.00 -14.65
N THR A 409 3.16 16.51 -15.30
CA THR A 409 3.50 15.14 -15.81
C THR A 409 2.71 14.68 -17.09
N THR A 410 3.06 13.65 -17.93
CA THR A 410 4.03 12.52 -17.89
C THR A 410 4.36 11.89 -19.28
N ALA A 411 5.56 11.30 -19.45
CA ALA A 411 5.97 9.95 -19.95
C ALA A 411 5.43 9.20 -21.23
N GLN A 412 6.18 8.15 -21.62
CA GLN A 412 5.92 7.09 -22.63
C GLN A 412 6.36 5.66 -22.16
N SER A 413 6.30 4.62 -23.03
CA SER A 413 6.88 3.26 -22.82
C SER A 413 6.99 2.45 -24.15
N ASN A 414 7.56 1.22 -24.15
CA ASN A 414 8.32 0.63 -25.28
C ASN A 414 7.96 -0.84 -25.70
N ASN A 415 8.88 -1.51 -26.43
CA ASN A 415 8.99 -2.94 -26.82
C ASN A 415 8.23 -3.37 -28.12
N THR A 416 8.83 -4.26 -28.93
CA THR A 416 9.04 -4.10 -30.39
C THR A 416 8.41 -5.19 -31.30
N LEU A 417 7.25 -5.72 -30.95
CA LEU A 417 6.30 -6.18 -31.98
C LEU A 417 5.78 -4.97 -32.78
N LEU A 418 5.08 -5.15 -33.90
CA LEU A 418 4.30 -4.04 -34.47
C LEU A 418 3.11 -3.78 -33.54
N ARG A 419 3.29 -2.85 -32.61
CA ARG A 419 2.34 -2.50 -31.55
C ARG A 419 1.41 -1.39 -32.00
N VAL A 420 0.13 -1.60 -31.74
CA VAL A 420 -0.88 -0.53 -31.74
C VAL A 420 -1.19 -0.22 -30.29
N GLN A 421 -0.99 1.03 -29.86
CA GLN A 421 -1.21 1.50 -28.49
C GLN A 421 -2.12 2.72 -28.48
N PHE A 422 -3.05 2.79 -27.53
CA PHE A 422 -3.71 4.05 -27.17
C PHE A 422 -3.11 4.67 -25.91
N GLY A 423 -3.06 6.01 -25.89
CA GLY A 423 -2.72 6.81 -24.71
C GLY A 423 -3.70 7.99 -24.54
N PRO A 424 -4.34 8.15 -23.36
CA PRO A 424 -4.41 7.20 -22.24
C PRO A 424 -5.26 5.95 -22.59
N GLN A 425 -5.14 4.88 -21.79
CA GLN A 425 -5.94 3.66 -21.96
C GLN A 425 -7.36 3.74 -21.38
N ASP A 426 -7.60 4.64 -20.42
CA ASP A 426 -8.95 5.01 -19.94
C ASP A 426 -9.26 6.47 -20.29
N THR A 427 -10.49 6.77 -20.72
CA THR A 427 -10.88 8.16 -21.01
C THR A 427 -12.38 8.43 -20.80
N THR A 428 -12.70 9.38 -19.91
CA THR A 428 -14.06 9.90 -19.74
C THR A 428 -14.36 11.03 -20.74
N ILE A 429 -15.53 10.97 -21.39
CA ILE A 429 -16.03 11.95 -22.38
C ILE A 429 -17.48 12.31 -22.02
N ILE A 430 -17.97 13.50 -22.38
CA ILE A 430 -19.38 13.88 -22.24
C ILE A 430 -20.11 13.78 -23.58
N VAL A 431 -21.37 13.34 -23.57
CA VAL A 431 -22.24 13.37 -24.75
C VAL A 431 -22.26 14.76 -25.40
N GLY A 432 -22.09 14.81 -26.72
CA GLY A 432 -21.97 16.03 -27.53
C GLY A 432 -20.57 16.63 -27.62
N GLN A 433 -19.74 16.45 -26.58
CA GLN A 433 -18.36 16.96 -26.50
C GLN A 433 -17.36 16.04 -27.22
N ALA A 434 -16.22 16.60 -27.64
CA ALA A 434 -15.12 15.86 -28.23
C ALA A 434 -13.89 15.86 -27.30
N LYS A 435 -13.19 14.73 -27.22
CA LYS A 435 -11.93 14.56 -26.50
C LYS A 435 -10.97 13.77 -27.37
N ASN A 436 -9.69 14.15 -27.37
CA ASN A 436 -8.69 13.49 -28.19
C ASN A 436 -7.99 12.39 -27.38
N VAL A 437 -7.69 11.28 -28.05
CA VAL A 437 -6.76 10.25 -27.59
C VAL A 437 -5.64 10.11 -28.63
N THR A 438 -4.48 9.62 -28.20
CA THR A 438 -3.33 9.39 -29.08
C THR A 438 -3.27 7.92 -29.45
N LEU A 439 -3.18 7.61 -30.74
CA LEU A 439 -2.90 6.28 -31.27
C LEU A 439 -1.43 6.23 -31.70
N ARG A 440 -0.62 5.36 -31.09
CA ARG A 440 0.78 5.10 -31.50
C ARG A 440 0.86 3.79 -32.27
N LEU A 441 1.54 3.82 -33.41
CA LEU A 441 2.04 2.63 -34.10
C LEU A 441 3.56 2.60 -33.94
N HIS A 442 4.08 1.61 -33.23
CA HIS A 442 5.50 1.44 -32.92
C HIS A 442 5.95 0.02 -33.31
N GLY A 443 7.11 -0.14 -33.95
CA GLY A 443 7.72 -1.44 -34.26
C GLY A 443 8.03 -1.68 -35.75
N PRO A 444 8.39 -2.91 -36.14
CA PRO A 444 8.78 -3.25 -37.51
C PRO A 444 7.61 -3.20 -38.50
N LEU A 445 7.73 -2.38 -39.56
CA LEU A 445 6.73 -2.19 -40.61
C LEU A 445 7.35 -2.31 -42.01
N SER A 446 7.09 -3.42 -42.70
CA SER A 446 7.62 -3.74 -44.03
C SER A 446 6.61 -3.67 -45.18
N LYS A 447 5.33 -3.40 -44.88
CA LYS A 447 4.25 -3.19 -45.86
C LYS A 447 3.32 -2.07 -45.39
N PRO A 448 2.64 -1.32 -46.29
CA PRO A 448 1.63 -0.35 -45.88
C PRO A 448 0.50 -1.02 -45.10
N VAL A 449 0.02 -0.34 -44.06
CA VAL A 449 -1.10 -0.80 -43.22
C VAL A 449 -2.06 0.35 -42.94
N THR A 450 -3.34 0.03 -42.83
CA THR A 450 -4.37 0.97 -42.38
C THR A 450 -4.88 0.49 -41.02
N VAL A 451 -4.86 1.38 -40.02
CA VAL A 451 -5.58 1.18 -38.76
C VAL A 451 -7.03 1.59 -38.97
N ASN A 452 -7.93 0.67 -38.66
CA ASN A 452 -9.37 0.88 -38.58
C ASN A 452 -9.80 0.82 -37.10
N PHE A 453 -10.92 1.45 -36.78
CA PHE A 453 -11.49 1.44 -35.42
C PHE A 453 -12.81 0.67 -35.34
N THR A 454 -13.01 -0.08 -34.27
CA THR A 454 -14.26 -0.79 -33.96
C THR A 454 -14.64 -0.58 -32.49
N GLN A 455 -15.89 -0.20 -32.25
CA GLN A 455 -16.42 -0.06 -30.89
C GLN A 455 -17.04 -1.40 -30.48
N THR A 456 -16.66 -1.93 -29.32
CA THR A 456 -17.18 -3.22 -28.83
C THR A 456 -18.72 -3.21 -28.72
N ASN A 457 -19.37 -4.10 -29.46
CA ASN A 457 -20.84 -4.26 -29.56
C ASN A 457 -21.61 -3.14 -30.29
N ALA A 458 -20.95 -2.19 -30.97
CA ALA A 458 -21.67 -1.19 -31.76
C ALA A 458 -21.99 -1.69 -33.19
N THR A 459 -23.18 -1.35 -33.68
CA THR A 459 -23.48 -1.30 -35.13
C THR A 459 -23.39 0.16 -35.61
N ASN A 460 -23.40 0.40 -36.93
CA ASN A 460 -23.24 1.73 -37.51
C ASN A 460 -24.22 2.79 -36.92
N ASP A 461 -25.45 2.38 -36.60
CA ASP A 461 -26.49 3.26 -36.03
C ASP A 461 -26.47 3.34 -34.48
N ASN A 462 -25.66 2.51 -33.81
CA ASN A 462 -25.57 2.39 -32.35
C ASN A 462 -24.19 2.79 -31.77
N ALA A 463 -23.38 3.54 -32.52
CA ALA A 463 -22.08 4.01 -32.03
C ALA A 463 -22.20 4.90 -30.78
N TYR A 464 -21.33 4.65 -29.80
CA TYR A 464 -21.22 5.45 -28.57
C TYR A 464 -20.42 6.74 -28.81
N VAL A 465 -19.42 6.70 -29.70
CA VAL A 465 -18.65 7.87 -30.15
C VAL A 465 -18.58 7.97 -31.67
N GLN A 466 -18.44 9.20 -32.18
CA GLN A 466 -17.94 9.46 -33.52
C GLN A 466 -16.41 9.53 -33.46
N VAL A 467 -15.74 8.78 -34.34
CA VAL A 467 -14.27 8.70 -34.41
C VAL A 467 -13.78 9.46 -35.63
N THR A 468 -12.89 10.43 -35.44
CA THR A 468 -12.34 11.28 -36.51
C THR A 468 -10.82 11.40 -36.39
N PRO A 469 -10.03 11.02 -37.41
CA PRO A 469 -10.44 10.33 -38.65
C PRO A 469 -10.92 8.90 -38.39
N SER A 470 -11.72 8.34 -39.30
CA SER A 470 -12.28 6.99 -39.17
C SER A 470 -11.31 5.86 -39.52
N THR A 471 -10.24 6.16 -40.27
CA THR A 471 -9.12 5.27 -40.59
C THR A 471 -7.82 6.06 -40.65
N ILE A 472 -6.68 5.40 -40.38
CA ILE A 472 -5.35 6.03 -40.41
C ILE A 472 -4.38 5.13 -41.17
N ALA A 473 -3.77 5.64 -42.25
CA ALA A 473 -2.84 4.90 -43.09
C ALA A 473 -1.37 5.17 -42.69
N PHE A 474 -0.58 4.10 -42.56
CA PHE A 474 0.84 4.13 -42.24
C PHE A 474 1.66 3.43 -43.34
N THR A 475 2.67 4.12 -43.86
CA THR A 475 3.58 3.63 -44.91
C THR A 475 4.92 3.19 -44.33
N PRO A 476 5.58 2.14 -44.87
CA PRO A 476 6.90 1.72 -44.42
C PRO A 476 7.94 2.86 -44.53
N PRO A 477 8.66 3.19 -43.45
CA PRO A 477 9.86 4.03 -43.53
C PRO A 477 11.05 3.22 -44.09
N PRO A 478 12.10 3.88 -44.63
CA PRO A 478 13.27 3.19 -45.18
C PRO A 478 14.01 2.25 -44.22
N SER A 479 13.85 2.46 -42.91
CA SER A 479 14.36 1.62 -41.82
C SER A 479 13.62 0.28 -41.66
N ASN A 480 12.45 0.10 -42.29
CA ASN A 480 11.46 -0.93 -41.94
C ASN A 480 11.02 -0.91 -40.46
N PHE A 481 11.24 0.18 -39.72
CA PHE A 481 10.82 0.36 -38.33
C PHE A 481 10.13 1.71 -38.18
N ILE A 482 8.86 1.69 -37.76
CA ILE A 482 8.04 2.89 -37.58
C ILE A 482 7.86 3.20 -36.08
N ASP A 483 7.88 4.47 -35.74
CA ASP A 483 7.28 4.97 -34.51
C ASP A 483 6.55 6.27 -34.85
N ARG A 484 5.22 6.24 -34.82
CA ARG A 484 4.38 7.39 -35.18
C ARG A 484 3.13 7.42 -34.34
N SER A 485 2.88 8.59 -33.75
CA SER A 485 1.67 8.89 -32.99
C SER A 485 0.74 9.80 -33.77
N GLU A 486 -0.56 9.47 -33.79
CA GLU A 486 -1.61 10.23 -34.46
C GLU A 486 -2.75 10.57 -33.50
N ARG A 487 -3.44 11.69 -33.75
CA ARG A 487 -4.55 12.15 -32.89
C ARG A 487 -5.88 11.63 -33.39
N VAL A 488 -6.59 10.89 -32.54
CA VAL A 488 -7.94 10.41 -32.78
C VAL A 488 -8.91 11.24 -31.94
N SER A 489 -9.80 11.98 -32.58
CA SER A 489 -10.84 12.74 -31.89
C SER A 489 -12.07 11.87 -31.69
N LEU A 490 -12.48 11.71 -30.43
CA LEU A 490 -13.64 10.93 -30.00
C LEU A 490 -14.72 11.89 -29.52
N ARG A 491 -15.83 11.98 -30.28
CA ARG A 491 -16.99 12.79 -29.89
C ARG A 491 -18.08 11.92 -29.30
N GLY A 492 -18.49 12.17 -28.07
CA GLY A 492 -19.57 11.45 -27.41
C GLY A 492 -20.89 11.58 -28.17
N LEU A 493 -21.50 10.47 -28.56
CA LEU A 493 -22.83 10.40 -29.18
C LEU A 493 -23.87 9.90 -28.17
N ARG A 494 -23.51 8.86 -27.40
CA ARG A 494 -24.39 8.20 -26.43
C ARG A 494 -23.59 7.84 -25.18
N ALA A 495 -24.24 7.87 -24.03
CA ALA A 495 -23.64 7.38 -22.80
C ALA A 495 -23.46 5.84 -22.85
N GLY A 496 -22.49 5.35 -22.09
CA GLY A 496 -22.07 3.95 -22.07
C GLY A 496 -20.58 3.80 -21.81
N ILE A 497 -20.17 2.62 -21.34
CA ILE A 497 -18.76 2.20 -21.30
C ILE A 497 -18.53 1.12 -22.36
N PHE A 498 -17.48 1.31 -23.17
CA PHE A 498 -17.08 0.36 -24.20
C PHE A 498 -15.57 0.47 -24.44
N ASP A 499 -14.97 -0.61 -24.93
CA ASP A 499 -13.61 -0.60 -25.44
C ASP A 499 -13.63 -0.24 -26.93
N LEU A 500 -12.89 0.80 -27.30
CA LEU A 500 -12.60 1.18 -28.69
C LEU A 500 -11.36 0.43 -29.14
N LEU A 501 -11.54 -0.58 -29.98
CA LEU A 501 -10.46 -1.40 -30.54
C LEU A 501 -9.89 -0.73 -31.80
N ALA A 502 -8.57 -0.83 -31.97
CA ALA A 502 -7.85 -0.47 -33.19
C ALA A 502 -7.25 -1.73 -33.81
N TYR A 503 -7.53 -1.98 -35.09
CA TYR A 503 -7.05 -3.18 -35.79
C TYR A 503 -6.42 -2.83 -37.14
N LEU A 504 -5.41 -3.61 -37.52
CA LEU A 504 -4.61 -3.40 -38.73
C LEU A 504 -5.20 -4.16 -39.93
N SER A 505 -5.25 -3.49 -41.07
CA SER A 505 -5.57 -4.06 -42.38
C SER A 505 -4.39 -3.83 -43.35
N PRO A 506 -3.86 -4.87 -44.02
CA PRO A 506 -4.19 -6.28 -43.86
C PRO A 506 -3.75 -6.85 -42.49
N SER A 507 -4.53 -7.78 -41.94
CA SER A 507 -4.25 -8.42 -40.65
C SER A 507 -2.99 -9.30 -40.70
N SER A 508 -2.10 -9.16 -39.72
CA SER A 508 -0.88 -9.94 -39.55
C SER A 508 -0.84 -10.63 -38.19
N ALA A 509 -0.27 -11.83 -38.13
CA ALA A 509 -0.06 -12.59 -36.90
C ALA A 509 1.13 -12.10 -36.04
N LEU A 510 1.84 -11.06 -36.49
CA LEU A 510 3.03 -10.48 -35.84
C LEU A 510 2.72 -9.11 -35.19
N VAL A 511 1.49 -8.93 -34.71
CA VAL A 511 0.98 -7.67 -34.14
C VAL A 511 0.66 -7.89 -32.67
N ASP A 512 1.20 -7.02 -31.81
CA ASP A 512 0.76 -6.97 -30.41
C ASP A 512 -0.50 -6.12 -30.31
N GLN A 513 -1.62 -6.76 -29.99
CA GLN A 513 -2.91 -6.11 -29.80
C GLN A 513 -3.30 -5.94 -28.32
N SER A 514 -2.42 -6.32 -27.38
CA SER A 514 -2.70 -6.28 -25.93
C SER A 514 -3.02 -4.88 -25.39
N GLN A 515 -2.56 -3.83 -26.08
CA GLN A 515 -2.82 -2.42 -25.76
C GLN A 515 -3.50 -1.66 -26.93
N ALA A 516 -4.03 -2.39 -27.92
CA ALA A 516 -4.68 -1.83 -29.10
C ALA A 516 -6.13 -1.40 -28.82
N PHE A 517 -6.43 -1.00 -27.59
CA PHE A 517 -7.74 -0.48 -27.20
C PHE A 517 -7.63 0.70 -26.24
N VAL A 518 -8.65 1.55 -26.24
CA VAL A 518 -8.92 2.53 -25.18
C VAL A 518 -10.32 2.28 -24.65
N ARG A 519 -10.45 2.18 -23.33
CA ARG A 519 -11.73 2.15 -22.63
C ARG A 519 -12.31 3.56 -22.56
N VAL A 520 -13.49 3.72 -23.13
CA VAL A 520 -14.15 5.03 -23.24
C VAL A 520 -15.41 5.03 -22.39
N THR A 521 -15.43 5.88 -21.37
CA THR A 521 -16.58 6.10 -20.49
C THR A 521 -17.30 7.36 -20.96
N VAL A 522 -18.42 7.22 -21.67
CA VAL A 522 -19.23 8.37 -22.09
C VAL A 522 -20.32 8.63 -21.05
N ALA A 523 -20.28 9.83 -20.47
CA ALA A 523 -21.22 10.28 -19.46
C ALA A 523 -22.22 11.31 -20.03
N LYS A 524 -23.44 11.36 -19.47
CA LYS A 524 -24.47 12.32 -19.87
C LYS A 524 -24.14 13.76 -19.43
N SER A 525 -23.53 13.96 -18.26
CA SER A 525 -23.13 15.31 -17.81
C SER A 525 -22.08 15.30 -16.68
N TRP A 526 -21.14 16.27 -16.71
CA TRP A 526 -20.27 16.59 -15.58
C TRP A 526 -21.06 16.91 -14.31
N SER A 527 -22.20 17.59 -14.42
CA SER A 527 -23.03 17.96 -13.26
C SER A 527 -23.55 16.73 -12.50
N LEU A 528 -23.84 15.63 -13.21
CA LEU A 528 -24.26 14.37 -12.58
C LEU A 528 -23.11 13.67 -11.86
N ILE A 529 -21.88 13.79 -12.37
CA ILE A 529 -20.66 13.30 -11.68
C ILE A 529 -20.45 14.09 -10.37
N SER A 530 -20.52 15.42 -10.43
CA SER A 530 -20.39 16.28 -9.24
C SER A 530 -21.49 16.00 -8.20
N VAL A 531 -22.75 15.88 -8.64
CA VAL A 531 -23.88 15.56 -7.75
C VAL A 531 -23.75 14.17 -7.14
N SER A 532 -23.30 13.16 -7.90
CA SER A 532 -23.00 11.81 -7.39
C SER A 532 -21.89 11.84 -6.33
N SER A 533 -20.84 12.63 -6.52
CA SER A 533 -19.77 12.82 -5.52
C SER A 533 -20.30 13.48 -4.24
N VAL A 534 -21.07 14.56 -4.35
CA VAL A 534 -21.68 15.25 -3.20
C VAL A 534 -22.62 14.32 -2.44
N ILE A 535 -23.47 13.57 -3.12
CA ILE A 535 -24.39 12.60 -2.49
C ILE A 535 -23.61 11.45 -1.82
N GLY A 536 -22.52 11.00 -2.44
CA GLY A 536 -21.55 10.05 -1.88
C GLY A 536 -21.01 10.49 -0.52
N TRP A 537 -20.41 11.67 -0.47
CA TRP A 537 -19.88 12.23 0.77
C TRP A 537 -20.99 12.59 1.77
N THR A 538 -22.19 12.97 1.31
CA THR A 538 -23.33 13.24 2.20
C THR A 538 -23.81 11.97 2.91
N TYR A 539 -23.94 10.83 2.21
CA TYR A 539 -24.32 9.58 2.85
C TYR A 539 -23.21 9.07 3.80
N PHE A 540 -21.94 9.21 3.40
CA PHE A 540 -20.80 8.90 4.26
C PHE A 540 -20.87 9.67 5.58
N LEU A 541 -21.17 10.97 5.55
CA LEU A 541 -21.33 11.81 6.74
C LEU A 541 -22.54 11.37 7.58
N ALA A 542 -23.69 11.09 6.96
CA ALA A 542 -24.90 10.65 7.67
C ALA A 542 -24.67 9.31 8.42
N TRP A 543 -24.15 8.29 7.74
CA TRP A 543 -23.78 7.02 8.37
C TRP A 543 -22.62 7.17 9.37
N THR A 544 -21.65 8.05 9.13
CA THR A 544 -20.58 8.37 10.10
C THR A 544 -21.14 8.92 11.40
N TRP A 545 -22.09 9.86 11.31
CA TRP A 545 -22.71 10.48 12.48
C TRP A 545 -23.62 9.53 13.29
N SER A 546 -24.15 8.45 12.71
CA SER A 546 -25.03 7.53 13.43
C SER A 546 -24.33 6.71 14.54
N PHE A 547 -23.00 6.53 14.46
CA PHE A 547 -22.20 5.83 15.49
C PHE A 547 -21.92 6.71 16.73
N TRP A 548 -21.72 8.01 16.53
CA TRP A 548 -21.23 8.92 17.57
C TRP A 548 -22.16 9.10 18.77
N PRO A 549 -23.50 9.13 18.64
CA PRO A 549 -24.41 9.14 19.79
C PRO A 549 -24.19 7.98 20.76
N GLN A 550 -23.96 6.75 20.29
CA GLN A 550 -23.72 5.60 21.18
C GLN A 550 -22.35 5.72 21.88
N ILE A 551 -21.31 6.14 21.14
CA ILE A 551 -19.97 6.40 21.69
C ILE A 551 -20.03 7.46 22.79
N TRP A 552 -20.86 8.51 22.59
CA TRP A 552 -21.07 9.60 23.53
C TRP A 552 -21.94 9.21 24.74
N GLU A 553 -23.01 8.43 24.54
CA GLU A 553 -23.89 7.99 25.62
C GLU A 553 -23.17 7.03 26.58
N ASN A 554 -22.48 6.02 26.03
CA ASN A 554 -21.64 5.10 26.80
C ASN A 554 -20.60 5.87 27.65
N ARG A 555 -20.00 6.91 27.06
CA ARG A 555 -19.04 7.82 27.72
C ARG A 555 -19.68 8.65 28.83
N THR A 556 -20.84 9.24 28.57
CA THR A 556 -21.54 10.11 29.52
C THR A 556 -22.07 9.32 30.71
N ARG A 557 -22.57 8.10 30.48
CA ARG A 557 -23.07 7.18 31.52
C ARG A 557 -21.97 6.37 32.23
N ALA A 558 -20.73 6.36 31.70
CA ALA A 558 -19.64 5.47 32.08
C ALA A 558 -20.02 3.97 32.15
N SER A 559 -21.05 3.59 31.39
CA SER A 559 -21.75 2.32 31.45
C SER A 559 -22.21 1.92 30.06
N VAL A 560 -22.01 0.66 29.67
CA VAL A 560 -22.60 0.03 28.47
C VAL A 560 -23.84 -0.79 28.83
N VAL A 561 -24.38 -0.66 30.04
CA VAL A 561 -25.62 -1.36 30.46
C VAL A 561 -26.80 -0.90 29.59
N GLY A 562 -27.24 -1.81 28.71
CA GLY A 562 -28.23 -1.58 27.65
C GLY A 562 -27.72 -1.92 26.25
N LEU A 563 -26.42 -1.83 25.99
CA LEU A 563 -25.80 -2.13 24.70
C LEU A 563 -25.75 -3.65 24.42
N SER A 564 -26.26 -4.08 23.27
CA SER A 564 -26.19 -5.50 22.88
C SER A 564 -24.77 -5.87 22.43
N PHE A 565 -24.14 -6.81 23.16
CA PHE A 565 -22.82 -7.35 22.81
C PHE A 565 -22.86 -8.20 21.53
N ASP A 566 -23.99 -8.82 21.23
CA ASP A 566 -24.24 -9.55 19.98
C ASP A 566 -24.26 -8.59 18.79
N TYR A 567 -25.04 -7.51 18.90
CA TYR A 567 -25.10 -6.44 17.90
C TYR A 567 -23.69 -5.87 17.64
N LEU A 568 -22.92 -5.65 18.70
CA LEU A 568 -21.58 -5.09 18.61
C LEU A 568 -20.58 -6.03 17.92
N ALA A 569 -20.54 -7.31 18.33
CA ALA A 569 -19.64 -8.30 17.75
C ALA A 569 -19.96 -8.61 16.28
N LEU A 570 -21.25 -8.73 15.95
CA LEU A 570 -21.71 -8.94 14.57
C LEU A 570 -21.43 -7.72 13.69
N ASN A 571 -21.64 -6.49 14.17
CA ASN A 571 -21.30 -5.29 13.39
C ASN A 571 -19.79 -5.19 13.13
N LEU A 572 -18.90 -5.49 14.09
CA LEU A 572 -17.46 -5.46 13.83
C LEU A 572 -17.10 -6.46 12.72
N LEU A 573 -17.54 -7.71 12.86
CA LEU A 573 -17.29 -8.76 11.86
C LEU A 573 -17.76 -8.29 10.47
N GLY A 574 -19.01 -7.85 10.35
CA GLY A 574 -19.55 -7.37 9.09
C GLY A 574 -18.79 -6.18 8.51
N HIS A 575 -18.49 -5.14 9.32
CA HIS A 575 -17.78 -3.96 8.82
C HIS A 575 -16.34 -4.28 8.39
N THR A 576 -15.64 -5.19 9.08
CA THR A 576 -14.31 -5.63 8.66
C THR A 576 -14.35 -6.38 7.32
N MET A 577 -15.34 -7.24 7.11
CA MET A 577 -15.50 -7.94 5.83
C MET A 577 -15.84 -6.97 4.67
N TYR A 578 -16.67 -5.96 4.93
CA TYR A 578 -17.01 -4.92 3.94
C TYR A 578 -15.83 -4.01 3.61
N ALA A 579 -15.05 -3.62 4.61
CA ALA A 579 -13.82 -2.85 4.41
C ALA A 579 -12.81 -3.65 3.57
N ALA A 580 -12.64 -4.94 3.82
CA ALA A 580 -11.77 -5.80 3.01
C ALA A 580 -12.20 -5.83 1.53
N PHE A 581 -13.50 -5.97 1.24
CA PHE A 581 -14.04 -5.88 -0.13
C PHE A 581 -13.78 -4.51 -0.77
N ASN A 582 -14.16 -3.41 -0.09
CA ASN A 582 -14.03 -2.07 -0.63
C ASN A 582 -12.56 -1.71 -0.91
N CYS A 583 -11.67 -1.97 0.05
CA CYS A 583 -10.23 -1.71 -0.12
C CYS A 583 -9.64 -2.54 -1.27
N ALA A 584 -10.04 -3.81 -1.43
CA ALA A 584 -9.56 -4.65 -2.51
C ALA A 584 -10.05 -4.17 -3.89
N LEU A 585 -11.35 -3.93 -4.05
CA LEU A 585 -11.91 -3.53 -5.34
C LEU A 585 -11.58 -2.08 -5.72
N PHE A 586 -11.19 -1.22 -4.76
CA PHE A 586 -10.76 0.16 -5.02
C PHE A 586 -9.25 0.31 -5.28
N TRP A 587 -8.39 -0.50 -4.65
CA TRP A 587 -6.92 -0.35 -4.77
C TRP A 587 -6.18 -1.51 -5.45
N ASN A 588 -6.75 -2.71 -5.56
CA ASN A 588 -6.05 -3.86 -6.15
C ASN A 588 -6.35 -3.99 -7.65
N GLY A 589 -5.40 -3.59 -8.49
CA GLY A 589 -5.51 -3.64 -9.95
C GLY A 589 -5.80 -5.04 -10.52
N SER A 590 -5.35 -6.13 -9.87
CA SER A 590 -5.66 -7.50 -10.29
C SER A 590 -7.13 -7.85 -10.05
N VAL A 591 -7.69 -7.46 -8.90
CA VAL A 591 -9.12 -7.63 -8.57
C VAL A 591 -10.00 -6.76 -9.48
N GLN A 592 -9.54 -5.55 -9.83
CA GLN A 592 -10.20 -4.67 -10.80
C GLN A 592 -10.19 -5.27 -12.21
N ALA A 593 -9.04 -5.75 -12.69
CA ALA A 593 -8.94 -6.43 -14.00
C ALA A 593 -9.82 -7.68 -14.07
N GLU A 594 -9.98 -8.40 -12.95
CA GLU A 594 -10.89 -9.53 -12.85
C GLU A 594 -12.37 -9.10 -12.93
N TYR A 595 -12.75 -8.04 -12.21
CA TYR A 595 -14.10 -7.46 -12.28
C TYR A 595 -14.42 -6.96 -13.70
N LEU A 596 -13.50 -6.26 -14.34
CA LEU A 596 -13.70 -5.70 -15.69
C LEU A 596 -13.72 -6.79 -16.77
N ARG A 597 -13.08 -7.94 -16.54
CA ARG A 597 -13.22 -9.15 -17.38
C ARG A 597 -14.62 -9.76 -17.24
N ARG A 598 -15.20 -9.74 -16.03
CA ARG A 598 -16.57 -10.23 -15.75
C ARG A 598 -17.66 -9.26 -16.23
N ASN A 599 -17.39 -7.96 -16.14
CA ASN A 599 -18.30 -6.87 -16.47
C ASN A 599 -17.65 -5.90 -17.50
N PRO A 600 -17.53 -6.26 -18.80
CA PRO A 600 -16.79 -5.44 -19.78
C PRO A 600 -17.39 -4.05 -20.04
N ARG A 601 -18.67 -3.84 -19.71
CA ARG A 601 -19.36 -2.54 -19.81
C ARG A 601 -19.57 -1.86 -18.45
N GLY A 602 -19.06 -2.44 -17.37
CA GLY A 602 -19.26 -1.94 -16.02
C GLY A 602 -18.12 -1.02 -15.57
N LEU A 603 -18.46 0.06 -14.87
CA LEU A 603 -17.51 0.80 -14.03
C LEU A 603 -17.13 0.00 -12.78
N ILE A 604 -15.96 0.29 -12.20
CA ILE A 604 -15.64 -0.13 -10.82
C ILE A 604 -16.69 0.51 -9.89
N PRO A 605 -17.48 -0.28 -9.13
CA PRO A 605 -18.69 0.21 -8.48
C PRO A 605 -18.43 0.82 -7.09
N VAL A 606 -17.26 0.55 -6.52
CA VAL A 606 -16.79 1.08 -5.22
C VAL A 606 -16.10 2.41 -5.45
N LEU A 607 -16.49 3.43 -4.67
CA LEU A 607 -15.91 4.78 -4.73
C LEU A 607 -15.19 5.14 -3.42
N ALA A 608 -14.41 6.22 -3.42
CA ALA A 608 -13.64 6.65 -2.24
C ALA A 608 -14.51 6.85 -0.98
N ASN A 609 -15.76 7.30 -1.15
CA ASN A 609 -16.74 7.42 -0.06
C ASN A 609 -17.14 6.06 0.56
N ASP A 610 -17.16 4.97 -0.22
CA ASP A 610 -17.47 3.62 0.26
C ASP A 610 -16.33 3.04 1.09
N VAL A 611 -15.09 3.23 0.62
CA VAL A 611 -13.87 2.89 1.35
C VAL A 611 -13.84 3.67 2.68
N ALA A 612 -13.99 5.00 2.63
CA ALA A 612 -14.00 5.86 3.81
C ALA A 612 -15.07 5.46 4.83
N PHE A 613 -16.31 5.18 4.39
CA PHE A 613 -17.38 4.70 5.26
C PHE A 613 -17.02 3.37 5.92
N SER A 614 -16.57 2.40 5.14
CA SER A 614 -16.30 1.04 5.65
C SER A 614 -15.17 1.04 6.69
N LEU A 615 -14.10 1.78 6.46
CA LEU A 615 -12.99 1.95 7.40
C LEU A 615 -13.41 2.72 8.67
N HIS A 616 -14.15 3.83 8.53
CA HIS A 616 -14.68 4.57 9.68
C HIS A 616 -15.61 3.69 10.54
N ALA A 617 -16.46 2.87 9.92
CA ALA A 617 -17.38 2.00 10.64
C ALA A 617 -16.66 0.87 11.40
N VAL A 618 -15.55 0.32 10.88
CA VAL A 618 -14.66 -0.58 11.63
C VAL A 618 -14.07 0.13 12.85
N PHE A 619 -13.50 1.33 12.64
CA PHE A 619 -12.91 2.15 13.70
C PHE A 619 -13.92 2.50 14.81
N ALA A 620 -15.08 3.04 14.45
CA ALA A 620 -16.13 3.42 15.38
C ALA A 620 -16.69 2.22 16.16
N THR A 621 -16.88 1.07 15.50
CA THR A 621 -17.27 -0.17 16.19
C THR A 621 -16.17 -0.66 17.13
N GLY A 622 -14.90 -0.55 16.73
CA GLY A 622 -13.73 -0.80 17.57
C GLY A 622 -13.68 0.08 18.83
N LEU A 623 -13.99 1.37 18.71
CA LEU A 623 -14.11 2.29 19.86
C LEU A 623 -15.21 1.84 20.83
N ILE A 624 -16.35 1.36 20.34
CA ILE A 624 -17.43 0.85 21.20
C ILE A 624 -17.04 -0.49 21.87
N ILE A 625 -16.28 -1.35 21.18
CA ILE A 625 -15.71 -2.58 21.77
C ILE A 625 -14.69 -2.26 22.86
N VAL A 626 -13.79 -1.29 22.62
CA VAL A 626 -12.91 -0.70 23.64
C VAL A 626 -13.74 -0.25 24.84
N GLN A 627 -14.79 0.54 24.65
CA GLN A 627 -15.68 0.97 25.75
C GLN A 627 -16.27 -0.20 26.56
N CYS A 628 -16.62 -1.33 25.93
CA CYS A 628 -17.14 -2.53 26.61
C CYS A 628 -16.14 -3.27 27.52
N PHE A 629 -14.85 -2.93 27.46
CA PHE A 629 -13.83 -3.41 28.42
C PHE A 629 -13.60 -2.44 29.59
N PHE A 630 -14.11 -1.20 29.52
CA PHE A 630 -13.73 -0.10 30.42
C PHE A 630 -14.89 0.59 31.14
N TYR A 631 -16.12 0.34 30.72
CA TYR A 631 -17.35 0.75 31.40
C TYR A 631 -18.03 -0.42 32.13
N GLU A 632 -18.97 -0.10 33.01
CA GLU A 632 -19.85 -1.09 33.60
C GLU A 632 -20.68 -1.80 32.51
N ARG A 633 -20.75 -3.13 32.57
CA ARG A 633 -21.46 -3.98 31.60
C ARG A 633 -22.40 -5.02 32.23
N GLY A 634 -22.70 -4.88 33.52
CA GLY A 634 -23.46 -5.85 34.31
C GLY A 634 -23.06 -7.30 34.00
N GLN A 635 -24.03 -8.11 33.55
CA GLN A 635 -23.84 -9.49 33.11
C GLN A 635 -23.88 -9.68 31.58
N GLN A 636 -23.75 -8.59 30.78
CA GLN A 636 -23.77 -8.65 29.32
C GLN A 636 -22.59 -9.47 28.77
N LYS A 637 -22.90 -10.40 27.87
CA LYS A 637 -21.98 -11.34 27.21
C LYS A 637 -22.46 -11.57 25.78
N VAL A 638 -21.55 -11.94 24.88
CA VAL A 638 -21.94 -12.41 23.53
C VAL A 638 -22.61 -13.77 23.67
N SER A 639 -23.81 -13.93 23.11
CA SER A 639 -24.63 -15.14 23.21
C SER A 639 -24.02 -16.32 22.45
N TYR A 640 -24.48 -17.53 22.78
CA TYR A 640 -24.13 -18.73 22.04
C TYR A 640 -24.58 -18.65 20.57
N THR A 641 -25.71 -18.00 20.28
CA THR A 641 -26.23 -17.79 18.92
C THR A 641 -25.30 -16.87 18.10
N ALA A 642 -24.93 -15.71 18.64
CA ALA A 642 -24.01 -14.80 17.96
C ALA A 642 -22.62 -15.43 17.80
N ARG A 643 -22.12 -16.17 18.81
CA ARG A 643 -20.88 -16.95 18.69
C ARG A 643 -20.95 -18.00 17.59
N ALA A 644 -22.04 -18.76 17.49
CA ALA A 644 -22.24 -19.76 16.43
C ALA A 644 -22.26 -19.10 15.04
N ILE A 645 -22.97 -17.97 14.87
CA ILE A 645 -22.97 -17.20 13.61
C ILE A 645 -21.55 -16.76 13.24
N MET A 646 -20.79 -16.19 14.18
CA MET A 646 -19.40 -15.78 13.94
C MET A 646 -18.49 -16.97 13.59
N THR A 647 -18.69 -18.14 14.21
CA THR A 647 -17.94 -19.36 13.88
C THR A 647 -18.28 -19.87 12.48
N VAL A 648 -19.56 -19.88 12.08
CA VAL A 648 -19.97 -20.26 10.72
C VAL A 648 -19.38 -19.30 9.68
N VAL A 649 -19.44 -17.98 9.93
CA VAL A 649 -18.81 -16.99 9.06
C VAL A 649 -17.29 -17.19 8.97
N ALA A 650 -16.60 -17.43 10.09
CA ALA A 650 -15.16 -17.70 10.09
C ALA A 650 -14.79 -18.97 9.30
N LEU A 651 -15.64 -20.02 9.34
CA LEU A 651 -15.47 -21.22 8.50
C LEU A 651 -15.68 -20.91 7.01
N VAL A 652 -16.70 -20.12 6.65
CA VAL A 652 -16.94 -19.71 5.24
C VAL A 652 -15.78 -18.89 4.70
N VAL A 653 -15.24 -17.94 5.48
CA VAL A 653 -14.06 -17.15 5.09
C VAL A 653 -12.81 -18.03 4.97
N MET A 654 -12.59 -18.97 5.91
CA MET A 654 -11.48 -19.92 5.84
C MET A 654 -11.55 -20.82 4.60
N ILE A 655 -12.71 -21.40 4.31
CA ILE A 655 -12.93 -22.25 3.13
C ILE A 655 -12.74 -21.44 1.85
N SER A 656 -13.30 -20.23 1.77
CA SER A 656 -13.13 -19.34 0.61
C SER A 656 -11.66 -18.96 0.39
N GLY A 657 -10.92 -18.69 1.46
CA GLY A 657 -9.49 -18.39 1.40
C GLY A 657 -8.64 -19.58 0.93
N VAL A 658 -8.98 -20.80 1.36
CA VAL A 658 -8.34 -22.03 0.86
C VAL A 658 -8.63 -22.22 -0.63
N LEU A 659 -9.87 -22.02 -1.08
CA LEU A 659 -10.25 -22.16 -2.50
C LEU A 659 -9.51 -21.16 -3.40
N VAL A 660 -9.26 -19.93 -2.94
CA VAL A 660 -8.41 -18.96 -3.65
C VAL A 660 -6.93 -19.40 -3.63
N ALA A 661 -6.42 -19.83 -2.49
CA ALA A 661 -5.03 -20.29 -2.36
C ALA A 661 -4.73 -21.54 -3.22
N THR A 662 -5.74 -22.36 -3.55
CA THR A 662 -5.63 -23.49 -4.49
C THR A 662 -5.98 -23.12 -5.94
N GLY A 663 -6.17 -21.84 -6.27
CA GLY A 663 -6.54 -21.37 -7.62
C GLY A 663 -7.91 -21.87 -8.11
N THR A 664 -8.76 -22.37 -7.20
CA THR A 664 -10.08 -22.93 -7.49
C THR A 664 -11.18 -21.86 -7.44
N TYR A 665 -10.94 -20.80 -6.66
CA TYR A 665 -11.68 -19.54 -6.66
C TYR A 665 -10.78 -18.42 -7.16
N LEU A 666 -11.40 -17.38 -7.70
CA LEU A 666 -10.73 -16.12 -8.03
C LEU A 666 -10.80 -15.14 -6.85
N TRP A 667 -9.94 -14.12 -6.85
CA TRP A 667 -9.85 -13.18 -5.72
C TRP A 667 -11.11 -12.31 -5.59
N LEU A 668 -11.72 -11.89 -6.71
CA LEU A 668 -12.96 -11.12 -6.69
C LEU A 668 -14.12 -11.93 -6.05
N ASP A 669 -14.24 -13.22 -6.36
CA ASP A 669 -15.29 -14.08 -5.77
C ASP A 669 -15.11 -14.22 -4.25
N PHE A 670 -13.87 -14.28 -3.75
CA PHE A 670 -13.59 -14.23 -2.32
C PHE A 670 -14.00 -12.89 -1.70
N PHE A 671 -13.64 -11.75 -2.31
CA PHE A 671 -14.03 -10.44 -1.80
C PHE A 671 -15.56 -10.21 -1.89
N TYR A 672 -16.24 -10.75 -2.89
CA TYR A 672 -17.71 -10.78 -2.93
C TYR A 672 -18.32 -11.61 -1.80
N ASN A 673 -17.76 -12.77 -1.47
CA ASN A 673 -18.20 -13.53 -0.28
C ASN A 673 -18.11 -12.66 0.98
N LEU A 674 -17.06 -11.83 1.13
CA LEU A 674 -16.93 -10.91 2.27
C LEU A 674 -18.02 -9.82 2.28
N SER A 675 -18.36 -9.23 1.14
CA SER A 675 -19.40 -8.20 1.07
C SER A 675 -20.82 -8.77 1.25
N TYR A 676 -21.09 -9.98 0.76
CA TYR A 676 -22.33 -10.70 1.06
C TYR A 676 -22.43 -11.13 2.54
N ILE A 677 -21.33 -11.45 3.21
CA ILE A 677 -21.30 -11.66 4.68
C ILE A 677 -21.73 -10.39 5.43
N LYS A 678 -21.24 -9.20 5.03
CA LYS A 678 -21.72 -7.92 5.60
C LYS A 678 -23.23 -7.73 5.38
N LEU A 679 -23.72 -8.04 4.19
CA LEU A 679 -25.13 -7.89 3.84
C LEU A 679 -26.03 -8.81 4.69
N ALA A 680 -25.67 -10.09 4.82
CA ALA A 680 -26.39 -11.06 5.65
C ALA A 680 -26.39 -10.67 7.14
N ILE A 681 -25.25 -10.22 7.67
CA ILE A 681 -25.16 -9.67 9.05
C ILE A 681 -26.09 -8.47 9.23
N THR A 682 -26.22 -7.61 8.21
CA THR A 682 -27.07 -6.42 8.26
C THR A 682 -28.55 -6.76 8.24
N LEU A 683 -28.96 -7.76 7.46
CA LEU A 683 -30.34 -8.29 7.49
C LEU A 683 -30.69 -8.87 8.88
N VAL A 684 -29.76 -9.59 9.51
CA VAL A 684 -29.99 -10.23 10.82
C VAL A 684 -30.01 -9.22 11.98
N LYS A 685 -29.20 -8.15 11.97
CA LYS A 685 -29.04 -7.26 13.13
C LYS A 685 -30.30 -6.44 13.49
N TYR A 686 -31.14 -6.08 12.52
CA TYR A 686 -32.30 -5.19 12.75
C TYR A 686 -33.56 -5.94 13.24
N VAL A 687 -33.76 -7.20 12.83
CA VAL A 687 -34.95 -8.01 13.17
C VAL A 687 -35.20 -8.12 14.69
N PRO A 688 -34.20 -8.36 15.57
CA PRO A 688 -34.41 -8.41 17.01
C PRO A 688 -34.99 -7.12 17.60
N GLN A 689 -34.56 -5.95 17.11
CA GLN A 689 -35.07 -4.66 17.59
C GLN A 689 -36.52 -4.43 17.14
N ALA A 690 -36.85 -4.76 15.89
CA ALA A 690 -38.20 -4.63 15.36
C ALA A 690 -39.21 -5.50 16.13
N VAL A 691 -38.81 -6.74 16.48
CA VAL A 691 -39.60 -7.66 17.32
C VAL A 691 -39.66 -7.18 18.77
N LEU A 692 -38.58 -6.64 19.34
CA LEU A 692 -38.56 -6.11 20.71
C LEU A 692 -39.52 -4.93 20.87
N ASN A 693 -39.47 -3.95 19.96
CA ASN A 693 -40.39 -2.82 19.90
C ASN A 693 -41.85 -3.31 19.80
N TYR A 694 -42.12 -4.27 18.89
CA TYR A 694 -43.45 -4.86 18.71
C TYR A 694 -43.97 -5.59 19.95
N ARG A 695 -43.10 -6.28 20.70
CA ARG A 695 -43.47 -6.98 21.95
C ARG A 695 -43.68 -6.03 23.12
N ARG A 696 -42.83 -5.00 23.26
CA ARG A 696 -42.92 -3.98 24.33
C ARG A 696 -44.03 -2.95 24.11
N LYS A 697 -44.55 -2.82 22.88
CA LYS A 697 -45.45 -1.72 22.46
C LYS A 697 -44.88 -0.35 22.82
N SER A 698 -43.56 -0.22 22.70
CA SER A 698 -42.80 0.98 23.12
C SER A 698 -41.42 0.98 22.48
N THR A 699 -41.00 2.15 21.99
CA THR A 699 -39.64 2.43 21.52
C THR A 699 -38.78 3.16 22.56
N VAL A 700 -39.26 3.31 23.81
CA VAL A 700 -38.54 4.07 24.85
C VAL A 700 -37.21 3.38 25.20
N GLY A 701 -36.14 4.18 25.20
CA GLY A 701 -34.75 3.74 25.39
C GLY A 701 -33.95 3.57 24.09
N TRP A 702 -34.43 4.10 22.96
CA TRP A 702 -33.77 3.95 21.65
C TRP A 702 -33.79 5.26 20.84
N SER A 703 -32.66 5.60 20.20
CA SER A 703 -32.46 6.91 19.56
C SER A 703 -33.06 6.97 18.15
N ILE A 704 -34.20 7.64 18.01
CA ILE A 704 -34.81 7.92 16.70
C ILE A 704 -33.92 8.78 15.79
N GLY A 705 -33.04 9.62 16.36
CA GLY A 705 -32.05 10.39 15.60
C GLY A 705 -31.04 9.51 14.85
N ASN A 706 -30.67 8.36 15.42
CA ASN A 706 -29.79 7.41 14.74
C ASN A 706 -30.51 6.76 13.55
N VAL A 707 -31.81 6.46 13.67
CA VAL A 707 -32.66 5.89 12.61
C VAL A 707 -32.80 6.87 11.44
N LEU A 708 -33.00 8.16 11.72
CA LEU A 708 -33.10 9.19 10.70
C LEU A 708 -31.77 9.39 9.95
N LEU A 709 -30.63 9.21 10.62
CA LEU A 709 -29.30 9.23 10.00
C LEU A 709 -29.01 7.95 9.20
N ASP A 710 -29.39 6.77 9.68
CA ASP A 710 -29.24 5.49 8.96
C ASP A 710 -30.11 5.49 7.69
N PHE A 711 -31.36 5.95 7.79
CA PHE A 711 -32.28 6.18 6.66
C PHE A 711 -31.72 7.15 5.62
N THR A 712 -31.13 8.26 6.06
CA THR A 712 -30.52 9.27 5.18
C THR A 712 -29.30 8.68 4.46
N GLY A 713 -28.46 7.93 5.18
CA GLY A 713 -27.32 7.23 4.61
C GLY A 713 -27.72 6.17 3.58
N GLY A 714 -28.70 5.31 3.90
CA GLY A 714 -29.21 4.30 2.98
C GLY A 714 -29.84 4.92 1.72
N SER A 715 -30.67 5.95 1.90
CA SER A 715 -31.34 6.66 0.79
C SER A 715 -30.34 7.31 -0.16
N PHE A 716 -29.33 8.03 0.37
CA PHE A 716 -28.33 8.69 -0.46
C PHE A 716 -27.31 7.72 -1.06
N SER A 717 -26.97 6.62 -0.38
CA SER A 717 -26.14 5.55 -0.98
C SER A 717 -26.82 4.94 -2.21
N MET A 718 -28.10 4.59 -2.12
CA MET A 718 -28.89 4.13 -3.28
C MET A 718 -29.00 5.21 -4.37
N LEU A 719 -29.25 6.48 -4.00
CA LEU A 719 -29.37 7.58 -4.94
C LEU A 719 -28.05 7.82 -5.71
N GLN A 720 -26.88 7.67 -5.08
CA GLN A 720 -25.59 7.72 -5.76
C GLN A 720 -25.50 6.64 -6.85
N MET A 721 -25.89 5.40 -6.54
CA MET A 721 -25.86 4.29 -7.50
C MET A 721 -26.82 4.53 -8.68
N LEU A 722 -28.04 5.02 -8.41
CA LEU A 722 -29.01 5.37 -9.45
C LEU A 722 -28.54 6.52 -10.35
N ILE A 723 -27.87 7.53 -9.79
CA ILE A 723 -27.32 8.66 -10.57
C ILE A 723 -26.14 8.21 -11.43
N ASN A 724 -25.27 7.32 -10.92
CA ASN A 724 -24.19 6.73 -11.71
C ASN A 724 -24.76 5.88 -12.86
N GLY A 725 -25.67 4.94 -12.57
CA GLY A 725 -26.27 4.09 -13.60
C GLY A 725 -27.01 4.90 -14.66
N TYR A 726 -27.74 5.95 -14.26
CA TYR A 726 -28.32 6.87 -15.23
C TYR A 726 -27.27 7.66 -16.03
N ASN A 727 -26.22 8.20 -15.39
CA ASN A 727 -25.26 9.07 -16.06
C ASN A 727 -24.35 8.33 -17.05
N TYR A 728 -24.02 7.07 -16.78
CA TYR A 728 -23.14 6.24 -17.61
C TYR A 728 -23.89 5.20 -18.45
N ASP A 729 -25.23 5.11 -18.34
CA ASP A 729 -26.08 4.05 -18.93
C ASP A 729 -25.72 2.62 -18.45
N ASP A 730 -25.08 2.53 -17.28
CA ASP A 730 -24.55 1.32 -16.64
C ASP A 730 -25.40 0.94 -15.42
N TRP A 731 -26.55 0.33 -15.68
CA TRP A 731 -27.45 -0.16 -14.63
C TRP A 731 -26.99 -1.49 -14.00
N ASP A 732 -26.15 -2.25 -14.71
CA ASP A 732 -25.67 -3.55 -14.25
C ASP A 732 -24.65 -3.42 -13.09
N SER A 733 -23.80 -2.38 -13.10
CA SER A 733 -22.89 -2.09 -11.97
C SER A 733 -23.60 -1.76 -10.64
N ILE A 734 -24.91 -1.53 -10.63
CA ILE A 734 -25.70 -1.46 -9.38
C ILE A 734 -25.67 -2.83 -8.66
N PHE A 735 -25.66 -3.93 -9.40
CA PHE A 735 -25.46 -5.28 -8.87
C PHE A 735 -23.97 -5.68 -8.81
N GLY A 736 -23.11 -4.98 -9.56
CA GLY A 736 -21.65 -5.01 -9.40
C GLY A 736 -21.18 -4.69 -7.98
N ASP A 737 -21.91 -3.82 -7.25
CA ASP A 737 -21.87 -3.75 -5.78
C ASP A 737 -23.26 -3.99 -5.17
N GLY A 738 -23.78 -5.20 -5.38
CA GLY A 738 -25.02 -5.65 -4.77
C GLY A 738 -25.02 -5.63 -3.23
N ALA A 739 -23.85 -5.57 -2.59
CA ALA A 739 -23.75 -5.37 -1.15
C ALA A 739 -24.12 -3.94 -0.76
N LYS A 740 -23.56 -2.91 -1.40
CA LYS A 740 -23.94 -1.50 -1.20
C LYS A 740 -25.41 -1.24 -1.47
N PHE A 741 -25.94 -1.75 -2.58
CA PHE A 741 -27.37 -1.63 -2.90
C PHE A 741 -28.24 -2.30 -1.83
N GLY A 742 -27.92 -3.54 -1.45
CA GLY A 742 -28.66 -4.28 -0.42
C GLY A 742 -28.56 -3.64 0.98
N LEU A 743 -27.42 -3.02 1.32
CA LEU A 743 -27.23 -2.29 2.57
C LEU A 743 -28.12 -1.05 2.64
N GLY A 744 -28.16 -0.26 1.56
CA GLY A 744 -29.05 0.90 1.47
C GLY A 744 -30.53 0.49 1.56
N LEU A 745 -30.93 -0.53 0.79
CA LEU A 745 -32.29 -1.05 0.76
C LEU A 745 -32.73 -1.59 2.13
N PHE A 746 -31.90 -2.40 2.79
CA PHE A 746 -32.25 -2.96 4.10
C PHE A 746 -32.26 -1.89 5.20
N SER A 747 -31.37 -0.90 5.18
CA SER A 747 -31.47 0.25 6.09
C SER A 747 -32.81 0.94 5.91
N VAL A 748 -33.10 1.45 4.71
CA VAL A 748 -34.34 2.20 4.41
C VAL A 748 -35.61 1.41 4.79
N LEU A 749 -35.68 0.12 4.49
CA LEU A 749 -36.83 -0.73 4.86
C LEU A 749 -37.02 -0.89 6.38
N PHE A 750 -35.94 -1.16 7.11
CA PHE A 750 -36.02 -1.26 8.57
C PHE A 750 -36.26 0.10 9.23
N ASP A 751 -35.60 1.15 8.75
CA ASP A 751 -35.72 2.51 9.28
C ASP A 751 -37.14 3.08 9.10
N VAL A 752 -37.80 2.82 7.96
CA VAL A 752 -39.23 3.14 7.77
C VAL A 752 -40.10 2.37 8.77
N LEU A 753 -39.89 1.06 8.95
CA LEU A 753 -40.62 0.27 9.95
C LEU A 753 -40.42 0.83 11.36
N PHE A 754 -39.21 1.27 11.69
CA PHE A 754 -38.84 1.85 12.98
C PHE A 754 -39.45 3.24 13.20
N ILE A 755 -39.46 4.11 12.19
CA ILE A 755 -40.11 5.42 12.18
C ILE A 755 -41.63 5.26 12.40
N VAL A 756 -42.27 4.28 11.73
CA VAL A 756 -43.68 3.93 11.93
C VAL A 756 -43.93 3.40 13.35
N GLN A 757 -43.06 2.53 13.88
CA GLN A 757 -43.17 2.06 15.25
C GLN A 757 -43.09 3.20 16.27
N HIS A 758 -42.20 4.17 16.07
CA HIS A 758 -41.99 5.30 16.98
C HIS A 758 -43.09 6.37 16.92
N TYR A 759 -43.38 6.90 15.72
CA TYR A 759 -44.25 8.07 15.56
C TYR A 759 -45.73 7.75 15.32
N ILE A 760 -46.09 6.49 15.04
CA ILE A 760 -47.47 6.08 14.72
C ILE A 760 -47.99 5.02 15.69
N LEU A 761 -47.27 3.90 15.86
CA LEU A 761 -47.81 2.75 16.58
C LEU A 761 -47.64 2.81 18.11
N TYR A 762 -46.52 3.34 18.61
CA TYR A 762 -46.11 3.25 20.02
C TYR A 762 -45.70 4.61 20.62
N ARG A 763 -46.54 5.62 20.42
CA ARG A 763 -46.42 6.96 21.05
C ARG A 763 -46.57 6.89 22.57
#